data_AF-A0A1J3GYA1-F1
#
_entry.id   AF-A0A1J3GYA1-F1
#
_cell.length_a   1.000
_cell.length_b   1.000
_cell.length_c   1.000
_cell.angle_alpha   90.00
_cell.angle_beta   90.00
_cell.angle_gamma   90.00
#
_symmetry.space_group_name_H-M   'P 1'
#
loop_
_entity.id
_entity.type
_entity.pdbx_description
1 polymer ?
#
loop_
_entity_poly.entity_id
_entity_poly.type
_entity_poly.pdbx_seq_one_letter_code
_entity_poly.pdbx_strand_id
1 'polypeptide(L)'
;MEKNTKMNHTSGDDDDDKHHTNTEEESIILNPNFEDGLNNWSGRGCKAVLHESMDRGRIVPLSGKVFAAATERKATWNGIQQEISGRFQRKRVYEVTALVRIFGNNVTSETIQATLWVLNANQREQYIGIANVQATDKNWVELKGKFVIHGSPSRVIIYLEGPPPGADILVNTFAVKHARRTHPSPPPIYENPGYGVNVVENSEVKDGATQPWFTLGKYCKLSVGQGAPRTLPPMARDTLGPHKPLGGNYIIVTNRTQTWMGPAQMITDKIKLYLTYQISAWVKIGVGVSSSGTSPQNVNIALSVDNQWVNGGQVEVTVGDTWHEIGGSFRMEKQPQQIMVYVQGPAPGIDLMIAALQIFPVDRRERLRCLRKQVDQVRKRDIVLKFSGLDDSFDLFPYIVKVKQTHNSFPIGTCINRTDIDNEDFVDFFTKNFNWAVFGNELKWYWTEAERGKLNYQDADDMLDLCIGNNINVRGHCIFWEVESTVQPWVRQLSKTDLMNAVQKRLTDVLTRYKGKFKHYDVNNEMLHGSFYQGRLGKGVRALMFNIAHKIDPSALLFVNDYHVEDGDDPRSSPEKYMKLVLDLEAQGAAIGGIGIQGHIDSPVGSIVCSALDKLSVLGHPIWFTELDVSSSNEYVRGEDLEVMLWEAFAHPAVEGIMLWGFWELSMSRENANLVEGEGEVNEAGKRFLEVKQEWLSHAYGIINDESEFIFRGHHGTYAVEICTPAGIVLKTFVVEKGESPLVLSIDLSSL
;
A
#
# COMPACT_ATOMS: atom_id res chain seq x y z
N MET A 1 24.19 -70.35 -10.26
CA MET A 1 25.29 -71.23 -10.72
C MET A 1 25.58 -70.76 -12.14
N GLU A 2 26.79 -70.36 -12.54
CA GLU A 2 28.16 -70.39 -11.97
C GLU A 2 28.75 -68.95 -12.13
N LYS A 3 29.62 -68.35 -11.29
CA LYS A 3 31.06 -68.62 -11.02
C LYS A 3 31.85 -68.96 -12.31
N ASN A 4 33.04 -68.42 -12.63
CA ASN A 4 34.11 -67.77 -11.85
C ASN A 4 34.86 -66.79 -12.83
N THR A 5 35.86 -65.95 -12.50
CA THR A 5 36.79 -65.81 -11.36
C THR A 5 37.20 -64.32 -11.18
N LYS A 6 38.02 -64.01 -10.16
CA LYS A 6 38.60 -62.70 -9.84
C LYS A 6 39.93 -62.41 -10.57
N MET A 7 40.34 -61.14 -10.58
CA MET A 7 41.67 -60.76 -10.13
C MET A 7 41.56 -59.69 -9.04
N ASN A 8 42.20 -59.92 -7.89
CA ASN A 8 42.38 -58.95 -6.81
C ASN A 8 43.80 -58.40 -6.88
N HIS A 9 43.97 -57.11 -6.62
CA HIS A 9 45.11 -56.62 -5.85
C HIS A 9 44.57 -55.78 -4.68
N THR A 10 45.19 -55.94 -3.52
CA THR A 10 44.81 -55.32 -2.24
C THR A 10 46.08 -54.81 -1.54
N SER A 11 45.87 -53.99 -0.51
CA SER A 11 46.84 -53.18 0.27
C SER A 11 47.19 -51.83 -0.38
N GLY A 12 47.07 -50.70 0.32
CA GLY A 12 46.48 -50.49 1.65
C GLY A 12 46.87 -49.11 2.19
N ASP A 13 45.95 -48.45 2.88
CA ASP A 13 46.13 -47.71 4.15
C ASP A 13 44.92 -46.80 4.39
N ASP A 14 44.59 -46.61 5.68
CA ASP A 14 43.45 -45.85 6.17
C ASP A 14 43.69 -44.32 6.13
N ASP A 15 42.63 -43.51 5.97
CA ASP A 15 42.36 -42.34 6.85
C ASP A 15 41.04 -41.59 6.52
N ASP A 16 40.29 -41.28 7.58
CA ASP A 16 39.34 -40.17 7.77
C ASP A 16 38.27 -39.85 6.68
N ASP A 17 37.26 -40.72 6.55
CA ASP A 17 35.98 -40.36 5.92
C ASP A 17 35.09 -39.56 6.90
N LYS A 18 35.37 -38.25 7.04
CA LYS A 18 34.56 -37.36 7.88
C LYS A 18 33.22 -37.08 7.23
N HIS A 19 32.18 -37.70 7.79
CA HIS A 19 30.78 -37.29 7.60
C HIS A 19 30.62 -35.77 7.72
N HIS A 20 30.41 -35.10 6.59
CA HIS A 20 29.77 -33.79 6.58
C HIS A 20 28.30 -33.97 6.96
N THR A 21 28.02 -33.90 8.26
CA THR A 21 26.67 -33.69 8.77
C THR A 21 26.11 -32.40 8.20
N ASN A 22 24.87 -32.46 7.70
CA ASN A 22 24.08 -31.26 7.43
C ASN A 22 23.99 -30.46 8.73
N THR A 23 24.69 -29.33 8.81
CA THR A 23 24.52 -28.37 9.91
C THR A 23 23.12 -27.79 9.80
N GLU A 24 22.23 -28.19 10.72
CA GLU A 24 21.03 -27.43 11.00
C GLU A 24 21.43 -25.98 11.26
N GLU A 25 20.80 -25.03 10.57
CA GLU A 25 21.16 -23.61 10.63
C GLU A 25 21.11 -23.11 12.10
N GLU A 26 22.29 -22.92 12.69
CA GLU A 26 22.43 -22.66 14.12
C GLU A 26 21.75 -21.34 14.50
N SER A 27 21.05 -21.37 15.64
CA SER A 27 20.44 -20.16 16.21
C SER A 27 21.54 -19.20 16.67
N ILE A 28 21.45 -17.93 16.27
CA ILE A 28 22.37 -16.89 16.73
C ILE A 28 22.16 -16.55 18.22
N ILE A 29 21.02 -16.96 18.79
CA ILE A 29 20.76 -16.97 20.24
C ILE A 29 21.40 -18.21 20.87
N LEU A 30 22.18 -17.96 21.94
CA LEU A 30 22.77 -18.98 22.79
C LEU A 30 21.77 -19.36 23.88
N ASN A 31 21.80 -20.63 24.29
CA ASN A 31 20.91 -21.20 25.30
C ASN A 31 19.41 -20.89 25.02
N PRO A 32 18.87 -21.25 23.84
CA PRO A 32 17.54 -20.83 23.38
C PRO A 32 16.37 -21.51 24.11
N ASN A 33 16.64 -22.51 24.95
CA ASN A 33 15.68 -23.30 25.72
C ASN A 33 15.93 -23.25 27.23
N PHE A 34 16.88 -22.44 27.69
CA PHE A 34 17.23 -22.23 29.10
C PHE A 34 17.70 -23.49 29.86
N GLU A 35 18.03 -24.59 29.16
CA GLU A 35 18.50 -25.84 29.79
C GLU A 35 19.90 -25.67 30.43
N ASP A 36 20.70 -24.72 29.95
CA ASP A 36 21.95 -24.26 30.60
C ASP A 36 21.69 -23.04 31.53
N GLY A 37 20.56 -23.10 32.24
CA GLY A 37 20.09 -22.05 33.14
C GLY A 37 19.86 -20.71 32.43
N LEU A 38 20.31 -19.61 33.06
CA LEU A 38 20.23 -18.26 32.48
C LEU A 38 21.54 -17.82 31.81
N ASN A 39 22.43 -18.74 31.43
CA ASN A 39 23.67 -18.37 30.75
C ASN A 39 23.38 -17.58 29.46
N ASN A 40 24.04 -16.42 29.32
CA ASN A 40 23.82 -15.37 28.30
C ASN A 40 22.50 -14.57 28.39
N TRP A 41 21.59 -14.91 29.31
CA TRP A 41 20.32 -14.21 29.50
C TRP A 41 20.35 -13.28 30.71
N SER A 42 19.68 -12.12 30.60
CA SER A 42 19.57 -11.16 31.69
C SER A 42 18.23 -10.43 31.69
N GLY A 43 17.87 -9.83 32.83
CA GLY A 43 16.71 -8.94 32.91
C GLY A 43 17.06 -7.51 32.49
N ARG A 44 16.30 -6.95 31.55
CA ARG A 44 16.35 -5.55 31.15
C ARG A 44 15.52 -4.72 32.14
N GLY A 45 16.18 -4.03 33.07
CA GLY A 45 15.52 -3.22 34.11
C GLY A 45 14.73 -4.01 35.17
N CYS A 46 14.75 -5.35 35.11
CA CYS A 46 14.02 -6.27 35.99
C CYS A 46 14.91 -7.47 36.34
N LYS A 47 14.37 -8.47 37.06
CA LYS A 47 15.07 -9.74 37.28
C LYS A 47 14.74 -10.73 36.16
N ALA A 48 15.70 -11.61 35.86
CA ALA A 48 15.45 -12.85 35.12
C ALA A 48 15.61 -14.00 36.12
N VAL A 49 14.67 -14.94 36.13
CA VAL A 49 14.66 -16.12 37.01
C VAL A 49 14.28 -17.36 36.21
N LEU A 50 14.72 -18.54 36.67
CA LEU A 50 14.47 -19.83 36.02
C LEU A 50 13.45 -20.63 36.83
N HIS A 51 12.52 -21.32 36.17
CA HIS A 51 11.49 -22.11 36.80
C HIS A 51 11.31 -23.47 36.13
N GLU A 52 11.29 -24.55 36.92
CA GLU A 52 10.74 -25.85 36.51
C GLU A 52 9.20 -25.80 36.48
N SER A 53 8.60 -25.05 37.41
CA SER A 53 7.17 -24.72 37.42
C SER A 53 6.87 -23.42 38.18
N MET A 54 5.71 -22.83 37.90
CA MET A 54 5.13 -21.71 38.65
C MET A 54 3.67 -22.01 39.05
N ASP A 55 3.13 -21.15 39.91
CA ASP A 55 1.71 -21.16 40.31
C ASP A 55 1.21 -22.53 40.80
N ARG A 56 1.93 -23.09 41.79
CA ARG A 56 1.65 -24.41 42.39
C ARG A 56 1.62 -25.56 41.37
N GLY A 57 2.42 -25.47 40.30
CA GLY A 57 2.51 -26.47 39.24
C GLY A 57 1.50 -26.29 38.11
N ARG A 58 0.67 -25.23 38.13
CA ARG A 58 -0.27 -24.93 37.02
C ARG A 58 0.42 -24.37 35.78
N ILE A 59 1.64 -23.85 35.93
CA ILE A 59 2.47 -23.37 34.83
C ILE A 59 3.72 -24.24 34.79
N VAL A 60 3.87 -24.95 33.67
CA VAL A 60 5.00 -25.83 33.33
C VAL A 60 5.51 -25.43 31.94
N PRO A 61 6.79 -25.70 31.61
CA PRO A 61 7.30 -25.48 30.26
C PRO A 61 6.50 -26.29 29.22
N LEU A 62 6.34 -25.76 28.00
CA LEU A 62 5.72 -26.50 26.90
C LEU A 62 6.67 -27.57 26.32
N SER A 63 7.97 -27.32 26.44
CA SER A 63 9.08 -28.17 25.98
C SER A 63 10.30 -27.97 26.88
N GLY A 64 11.15 -28.99 27.03
CA GLY A 64 12.27 -28.93 27.98
C GLY A 64 11.84 -29.12 29.44
N LYS A 65 12.74 -28.84 30.37
CA LYS A 65 12.58 -29.00 31.82
C LYS A 65 12.28 -27.68 32.53
N VAL A 66 12.60 -26.55 31.91
CA VAL A 66 12.57 -25.22 32.53
C VAL A 66 12.05 -24.15 31.56
N PHE A 67 11.66 -23.02 32.12
CA PHE A 67 11.41 -21.77 31.39
C PHE A 67 11.97 -20.59 32.17
N ALA A 68 12.29 -19.50 31.47
CA ALA A 68 12.70 -18.25 32.09
C ALA A 68 11.51 -17.32 32.34
N ALA A 69 11.61 -16.48 33.36
CA ALA A 69 10.63 -15.43 33.65
C ALA A 69 11.34 -14.09 33.91
N ALA A 70 10.86 -13.03 33.27
CA ALA A 70 11.22 -11.65 33.57
C ALA A 70 10.28 -11.11 34.65
N THR A 71 10.78 -11.03 35.88
CA THR A 71 10.00 -10.72 37.09
C THR A 71 10.41 -9.38 37.72
N GLU A 72 9.58 -8.85 38.62
CA GLU A 72 9.78 -7.52 39.24
C GLU A 72 9.86 -6.38 38.21
N ARG A 73 9.08 -6.49 37.11
CA ARG A 73 9.02 -5.49 36.02
C ARG A 73 8.40 -4.17 36.52
N LYS A 74 9.08 -3.04 36.30
CA LYS A 74 8.70 -1.69 36.79
C LYS A 74 8.23 -0.72 35.72
N ALA A 75 8.52 -1.01 34.45
CA ALA A 75 8.00 -0.31 33.28
C ALA A 75 7.66 -1.34 32.19
N THR A 76 6.90 -0.94 31.17
CA THR A 76 6.50 -1.80 30.06
C THR A 76 7.69 -2.27 29.22
N TRP A 77 8.74 -1.45 29.09
CA TRP A 77 9.99 -1.78 28.39
C TRP A 77 10.89 -2.79 29.12
N ASN A 78 10.58 -3.12 30.39
CA ASN A 78 11.33 -4.14 31.11
C ASN A 78 11.01 -5.52 30.55
N GLY A 79 11.96 -6.45 30.62
CA GLY A 79 11.75 -7.86 30.26
C GLY A 79 13.04 -8.66 30.19
N ILE A 80 13.06 -9.77 29.45
CA ILE A 80 14.26 -10.61 29.29
C ILE A 80 15.02 -10.24 28.01
N GLN A 81 16.35 -10.21 28.06
CA GLN A 81 17.22 -9.78 26.97
C GLN A 81 18.45 -10.67 26.78
N GLN A 82 18.98 -10.69 25.54
CA GLN A 82 20.29 -11.24 25.19
C GLN A 82 21.01 -10.30 24.19
N GLU A 83 22.31 -10.11 24.37
CA GLU A 83 23.14 -9.29 23.48
C GLU A 83 23.64 -10.10 22.28
N ILE A 84 23.22 -9.78 21.06
CA ILE A 84 23.54 -10.52 19.82
C ILE A 84 24.68 -9.89 18.98
N SER A 85 25.38 -8.90 19.53
CA SER A 85 26.58 -8.27 18.93
C SER A 85 27.54 -9.31 18.33
N GLY A 86 27.91 -9.13 17.05
CA GLY A 86 28.86 -10.01 16.35
C GLY A 86 28.35 -11.41 15.97
N ARG A 87 27.10 -11.76 16.28
CA ARG A 87 26.50 -13.08 15.96
C ARG A 87 25.52 -13.07 14.79
N PHE A 88 25.24 -11.90 14.21
CA PHE A 88 24.44 -11.73 13.00
C PHE A 88 25.30 -11.21 11.84
N GLN A 89 24.83 -11.40 10.61
CA GLN A 89 25.44 -10.83 9.41
C GLN A 89 24.63 -9.61 8.94
N ARG A 90 25.33 -8.58 8.42
CA ARG A 90 24.68 -7.42 7.81
C ARG A 90 23.85 -7.84 6.58
N LYS A 91 22.75 -7.13 6.34
CA LYS A 91 21.83 -7.34 5.19
C LYS A 91 21.24 -8.75 5.07
N ARG A 92 21.36 -9.57 6.11
CA ARG A 92 20.75 -10.91 6.22
C ARG A 92 19.47 -10.82 7.04
N VAL A 93 18.39 -11.46 6.58
CA VAL A 93 17.10 -11.44 7.28
C VAL A 93 17.07 -12.56 8.32
N TYR A 94 16.76 -12.23 9.56
CA TYR A 94 16.67 -13.18 10.66
C TYR A 94 15.22 -13.36 11.10
N GLU A 95 14.80 -14.62 11.26
CA GLU A 95 13.50 -14.98 11.84
C GLU A 95 13.65 -15.18 13.35
N VAL A 96 12.81 -14.52 14.12
CA VAL A 96 12.70 -14.64 15.58
C VAL A 96 11.47 -15.49 15.90
N THR A 97 11.64 -16.51 16.73
CA THR A 97 10.53 -17.29 17.30
C THR A 97 10.69 -17.41 18.81
N ALA A 98 9.61 -17.16 19.56
CA ALA A 98 9.61 -17.29 21.00
C ALA A 98 8.27 -17.84 21.53
N LEU A 99 8.33 -18.86 22.39
CA LEU A 99 7.14 -19.35 23.10
C LEU A 99 6.97 -18.58 24.40
N VAL A 100 5.95 -17.71 24.43
CA VAL A 100 5.74 -16.71 25.48
C VAL A 100 4.40 -16.88 26.20
N ARG A 101 4.33 -16.42 27.45
CA ARG A 101 3.12 -16.40 28.29
C ARG A 101 3.23 -15.23 29.29
N ILE A 102 2.12 -14.71 29.80
CA ILE A 102 2.11 -13.71 30.88
C ILE A 102 1.66 -14.32 32.21
N PHE A 103 2.05 -13.71 33.33
CA PHE A 103 1.58 -14.11 34.65
C PHE A 103 1.57 -12.93 35.64
N GLY A 104 0.82 -13.05 36.74
CA GLY A 104 0.78 -12.06 37.82
C GLY A 104 -0.17 -10.88 37.55
N ASN A 105 -0.19 -9.92 38.48
CA ASN A 105 -0.88 -8.63 38.41
C ASN A 105 -2.33 -8.60 37.85
N ASN A 106 -3.08 -9.70 37.99
CA ASN A 106 -4.44 -9.87 37.44
C ASN A 106 -4.56 -9.65 35.91
N VAL A 107 -3.47 -9.74 35.14
CA VAL A 107 -3.54 -9.66 33.67
C VAL A 107 -4.10 -10.96 33.08
N THR A 108 -4.90 -10.85 32.03
CA THR A 108 -5.56 -12.00 31.36
C THR A 108 -5.26 -12.09 29.87
N SER A 109 -5.09 -10.94 29.21
CA SER A 109 -4.57 -10.80 27.84
C SER A 109 -3.78 -9.50 27.75
N GLU A 110 -2.52 -9.58 27.33
CA GLU A 110 -1.65 -8.41 27.14
C GLU A 110 -0.71 -8.64 25.95
N THR A 111 -0.29 -7.55 25.30
CA THR A 111 0.68 -7.61 24.21
C THR A 111 2.09 -7.88 24.75
N ILE A 112 2.75 -8.92 24.25
CA ILE A 112 4.22 -9.07 24.32
C ILE A 112 4.80 -8.66 22.96
N GLN A 113 5.87 -7.86 22.97
CA GLN A 113 6.62 -7.45 21.79
C GLN A 113 8.08 -7.90 21.89
N ALA A 114 8.66 -8.34 20.76
CA ALA A 114 10.10 -8.50 20.61
C ALA A 114 10.69 -7.26 19.93
N THR A 115 11.77 -6.73 20.48
CA THR A 115 12.41 -5.48 20.05
C THR A 115 13.92 -5.64 20.00
N LEU A 116 14.56 -5.08 18.97
CA LEU A 116 15.99 -4.81 18.95
C LEU A 116 16.28 -3.42 19.51
N TRP A 117 17.24 -3.33 20.40
CA TRP A 117 17.96 -2.09 20.69
C TRP A 117 19.32 -2.13 20.00
N VAL A 118 19.57 -1.17 19.12
CA VAL A 118 20.74 -1.08 18.25
C VAL A 118 21.51 0.20 18.59
N LEU A 119 22.80 0.08 18.93
CA LEU A 119 23.71 1.21 19.13
C LEU A 119 24.64 1.33 17.92
N ASN A 120 24.34 2.27 17.05
CA ASN A 120 25.12 2.53 15.84
C ASN A 120 26.51 3.09 16.16
N ALA A 121 27.46 2.99 15.21
CA ALA A 121 28.85 3.41 15.42
C ALA A 121 28.98 4.91 15.80
N ASN A 122 28.06 5.74 15.29
CA ASN A 122 27.91 7.17 15.62
C ASN A 122 27.27 7.44 17.01
N GLN A 123 27.16 6.43 17.87
CA GLN A 123 26.50 6.47 19.19
C GLN A 123 24.99 6.76 19.15
N ARG A 124 24.36 6.69 17.98
CA ARG A 124 22.90 6.80 17.86
C ARG A 124 22.23 5.50 18.31
N GLU A 125 21.30 5.60 19.24
CA GLU A 125 20.42 4.49 19.62
C GLU A 125 19.21 4.40 18.66
N GLN A 126 18.78 3.17 18.39
CA GLN A 126 17.62 2.84 17.57
C GLN A 126 16.86 1.67 18.19
N TYR A 127 15.54 1.71 18.12
CA TYR A 127 14.65 0.66 18.61
C TYR A 127 13.84 0.12 17.42
N ILE A 128 13.93 -1.19 17.15
CA ILE A 128 13.26 -1.84 16.03
C ILE A 128 12.31 -2.89 16.59
N GLY A 129 11.00 -2.65 16.48
CA GLY A 129 10.00 -3.67 16.79
C GLY A 129 10.05 -4.79 15.74
N ILE A 130 10.12 -6.04 16.18
CA ILE A 130 10.28 -7.22 15.31
C ILE A 130 8.92 -7.89 15.06
N ALA A 131 8.16 -8.10 16.13
CA ALA A 131 6.82 -8.64 16.12
C ALA A 131 6.18 -8.49 17.50
N ASN A 132 4.86 -8.59 17.56
CA ASN A 132 4.10 -8.63 18.80
C ASN A 132 3.02 -9.72 18.76
N VAL A 133 2.58 -10.19 19.92
CA VAL A 133 1.51 -11.19 20.06
C VAL A 133 0.65 -10.88 21.29
N GLN A 134 -0.66 -11.16 21.21
CA GLN A 134 -1.53 -11.20 22.39
C GLN A 134 -1.23 -12.49 23.19
N ALA A 135 -0.57 -12.34 24.33
CA ALA A 135 -0.29 -13.42 25.25
C ALA A 135 -1.34 -13.45 26.37
N THR A 136 -1.60 -14.64 26.93
CA THR A 136 -2.61 -14.84 27.98
C THR A 136 -2.01 -15.46 29.23
N ASP A 137 -2.74 -15.42 30.34
CA ASP A 137 -2.37 -16.10 31.58
C ASP A 137 -2.52 -17.63 31.52
N LYS A 138 -3.10 -18.18 30.44
CA LYS A 138 -3.54 -19.59 30.32
C LYS A 138 -2.62 -20.46 29.46
N ASN A 139 -2.27 -19.98 28.28
CA ASN A 139 -1.59 -20.77 27.25
C ASN A 139 -0.26 -20.12 26.85
N TRP A 140 0.71 -20.97 26.50
CA TRP A 140 1.87 -20.54 25.72
C TRP A 140 1.42 -20.16 24.30
N VAL A 141 1.91 -19.03 23.79
CA VAL A 141 1.67 -18.56 22.42
C VAL A 141 3.01 -18.34 21.71
N GLU A 142 3.05 -18.54 20.39
CA GLU A 142 4.22 -18.23 19.59
C GLU A 142 4.22 -16.74 19.21
N LEU A 143 5.27 -16.02 19.61
CA LEU A 143 5.66 -14.76 19.00
C LEU A 143 6.59 -15.08 17.84
N LYS A 144 6.26 -14.60 16.64
CA LYS A 144 7.06 -14.82 15.43
C LYS A 144 7.21 -13.53 14.63
N GLY A 145 8.42 -13.23 14.15
CA GLY A 145 8.72 -12.05 13.35
C GLY A 145 10.04 -12.13 12.59
N LYS A 146 10.33 -11.12 11.77
CA LYS A 146 11.59 -11.00 11.01
C LYS A 146 12.27 -9.67 11.31
N PHE A 147 13.60 -9.63 11.23
CA PHE A 147 14.36 -8.37 11.22
C PHE A 147 15.55 -8.46 10.26
N VAL A 148 16.09 -7.30 9.89
CA VAL A 148 17.36 -7.15 9.17
C VAL A 148 18.15 -6.00 9.81
N ILE A 149 19.48 -6.08 9.77
CA ILE A 149 20.37 -5.00 10.21
C ILE A 149 21.27 -4.63 9.03
N HIS A 150 21.11 -3.43 8.49
CA HIS A 150 21.82 -2.99 7.30
C HIS A 150 23.19 -2.41 7.59
N GLY A 151 23.34 -1.61 8.66
CA GLY A 151 24.60 -0.98 9.07
C GLY A 151 25.53 -1.88 9.91
N SER A 152 26.68 -1.35 10.33
CA SER A 152 27.61 -2.00 11.28
C SER A 152 27.46 -1.41 12.70
N PRO A 153 26.44 -1.81 13.49
CA PRO A 153 26.29 -1.29 14.85
C PRO A 153 27.37 -1.80 15.79
N SER A 154 27.72 -0.97 16.77
CA SER A 154 28.69 -1.31 17.82
C SER A 154 28.13 -2.32 18.84
N ARG A 155 26.80 -2.31 19.05
CA ARG A 155 26.12 -3.18 20.00
C ARG A 155 24.69 -3.45 19.57
N VAL A 156 24.21 -4.68 19.76
CA VAL A 156 22.82 -5.06 19.48
C VAL A 156 22.28 -5.95 20.59
N ILE A 157 21.15 -5.57 21.16
CA ILE A 157 20.42 -6.35 22.18
C ILE A 157 19.04 -6.68 21.64
N ILE A 158 18.66 -7.96 21.68
CA ILE A 158 17.26 -8.36 21.46
C ILE A 158 16.60 -8.63 22.80
N TYR A 159 15.36 -8.18 22.97
CA TYR A 159 14.63 -8.33 24.21
C TYR A 159 13.11 -8.44 23.99
N LEU A 160 12.41 -8.97 25.00
CA LEU A 160 10.95 -8.95 25.07
C LEU A 160 10.48 -7.85 26.01
N GLU A 161 9.36 -7.21 25.67
CA GLU A 161 8.70 -6.15 26.45
C GLU A 161 7.18 -6.19 26.25
N GLY A 162 6.46 -5.21 26.81
CA GLY A 162 5.04 -4.98 26.49
C GLY A 162 4.13 -4.87 27.72
N PRO A 163 3.83 -5.97 28.44
CA PRO A 163 2.77 -5.99 29.45
C PRO A 163 2.99 -4.98 30.59
N PRO A 164 1.93 -4.54 31.29
CA PRO A 164 2.03 -3.54 32.36
C PRO A 164 3.06 -3.89 33.46
N PRO A 165 3.58 -2.87 34.19
CA PRO A 165 4.43 -3.10 35.36
C PRO A 165 3.78 -4.06 36.36
N GLY A 166 4.58 -4.96 36.95
CA GLY A 166 4.12 -6.00 37.86
C GLY A 166 3.61 -7.29 37.20
N ALA A 167 3.29 -7.29 35.90
CA ALA A 167 3.06 -8.54 35.16
C ALA A 167 4.40 -9.15 34.72
N ASP A 168 4.57 -10.45 34.90
CA ASP A 168 5.76 -11.19 34.50
C ASP A 168 5.67 -11.62 33.02
N ILE A 169 6.80 -11.59 32.30
CA ILE A 169 6.91 -12.19 30.96
C ILE A 169 7.59 -13.55 31.10
N LEU A 170 6.90 -14.63 30.76
CA LEU A 170 7.44 -16.00 30.77
C LEU A 170 7.86 -16.38 29.35
N VAL A 171 8.99 -17.09 29.23
CA VAL A 171 9.57 -17.54 27.96
C VAL A 171 10.06 -18.98 28.10
N ASN A 172 9.48 -19.91 27.35
CA ASN A 172 9.93 -21.30 27.34
C ASN A 172 11.01 -21.56 26.29
N THR A 173 10.90 -20.95 25.12
CA THR A 173 11.96 -20.96 24.10
C THR A 173 12.09 -19.58 23.47
N PHE A 174 13.30 -19.26 23.00
CA PHE A 174 13.59 -18.07 22.21
C PHE A 174 14.73 -18.41 21.24
N ALA A 175 14.45 -18.42 19.94
CA ALA A 175 15.42 -18.70 18.88
C ALA A 175 15.46 -17.56 17.87
N VAL A 176 16.63 -17.36 17.27
CA VAL A 176 16.80 -16.46 16.13
C VAL A 176 17.65 -17.17 15.08
N LYS A 177 17.09 -17.40 13.90
CA LYS A 177 17.74 -18.16 12.81
C LYS A 177 17.77 -17.33 11.54
N HIS A 178 18.63 -17.69 10.58
CA HIS A 178 18.53 -17.13 9.22
C HIS A 178 17.12 -17.45 8.68
N ALA A 179 16.41 -16.44 8.18
CA ALA A 179 15.08 -16.64 7.62
C ALA A 179 15.21 -17.41 6.30
N ARG A 180 14.53 -18.54 6.20
CA ARG A 180 14.53 -19.32 4.96
C ARG A 180 13.82 -18.55 3.86
N ARG A 181 14.46 -18.43 2.69
CA ARG A 181 13.82 -17.88 1.48
C ARG A 181 12.61 -18.75 1.13
N THR A 182 11.42 -18.18 1.22
CA THR A 182 10.23 -18.76 0.61
C THR A 182 10.45 -18.81 -0.90
N HIS A 183 10.21 -19.97 -1.51
CA HIS A 183 10.20 -20.06 -2.97
C HIS A 183 9.06 -19.18 -3.51
N PRO A 184 9.28 -18.38 -4.58
CA PRO A 184 8.22 -17.60 -5.20
C PRO A 184 7.03 -18.48 -5.55
N SER A 185 5.82 -18.03 -5.19
CA SER A 185 4.59 -18.70 -5.61
C SER A 185 4.56 -18.78 -7.15
N PRO A 186 4.16 -19.91 -7.76
CA PRO A 186 4.07 -20.00 -9.22
C PRO A 186 3.04 -19.00 -9.77
N PRO A 187 3.21 -18.55 -11.02
CA PRO A 187 2.25 -17.65 -11.67
C PRO A 187 0.87 -18.34 -11.75
N PRO A 188 -0.23 -17.65 -11.40
CA PRO A 188 -1.56 -18.20 -11.55
C PRO A 188 -1.88 -18.57 -13.00
N ILE A 189 -2.56 -19.70 -13.19
CA ILE A 189 -3.05 -20.14 -14.50
C ILE A 189 -4.58 -20.08 -14.51
N TYR A 190 -5.13 -19.26 -15.41
CA TYR A 190 -6.56 -19.02 -15.52
C TYR A 190 -7.17 -19.83 -16.67
N GLU A 191 -7.60 -21.06 -16.39
CA GLU A 191 -8.35 -21.85 -17.37
C GLU A 191 -9.77 -21.27 -17.57
N ASN A 192 -10.12 -20.93 -18.82
CA ASN A 192 -11.42 -20.40 -19.22
C ASN A 192 -11.94 -19.29 -18.27
N PRO A 193 -11.24 -18.13 -18.15
CA PRO A 193 -11.49 -17.16 -17.07
C PRO A 193 -12.90 -16.57 -17.08
N GLY A 194 -13.58 -16.55 -18.23
CA GLY A 194 -14.96 -16.05 -18.32
C GLY A 194 -15.06 -14.53 -18.18
N TYR A 195 -14.07 -13.79 -18.68
CA TYR A 195 -14.03 -12.33 -18.57
C TYR A 195 -15.32 -11.67 -19.06
N GLY A 196 -15.85 -10.75 -18.25
CA GLY A 196 -17.10 -10.06 -18.52
C GLY A 196 -18.38 -10.91 -18.43
N VAL A 197 -18.29 -12.21 -18.11
CA VAL A 197 -19.46 -13.06 -17.86
C VAL A 197 -19.92 -12.87 -16.42
N ASN A 198 -21.17 -12.44 -16.24
CA ASN A 198 -21.77 -12.26 -14.93
C ASN A 198 -21.96 -13.61 -14.22
N VAL A 199 -21.41 -13.75 -13.01
CA VAL A 199 -21.58 -14.95 -12.17
C VAL A 199 -22.93 -14.98 -11.47
N VAL A 200 -23.61 -13.83 -11.33
CA VAL A 200 -24.93 -13.74 -10.71
C VAL A 200 -26.03 -14.06 -11.73
N GLU A 201 -26.94 -14.95 -11.35
CA GLU A 201 -28.09 -15.34 -12.13
C GLU A 201 -29.31 -14.45 -11.89
N ASN A 202 -30.11 -14.28 -12.95
CA ASN A 202 -31.35 -13.51 -12.99
C ASN A 202 -31.26 -12.07 -12.45
N SER A 203 -30.12 -11.38 -12.61
CA SER A 203 -29.93 -9.98 -12.19
C SER A 203 -30.85 -8.94 -12.85
N GLU A 204 -31.59 -9.33 -13.88
CA GLU A 204 -32.60 -8.51 -14.57
C GLU A 204 -34.05 -8.94 -14.25
N VAL A 205 -34.28 -10.03 -13.51
CA VAL A 205 -35.62 -10.57 -13.15
C VAL A 205 -36.64 -10.51 -14.29
N LYS A 206 -36.26 -11.08 -15.45
CA LYS A 206 -36.95 -10.91 -16.75
C LYS A 206 -38.30 -11.62 -16.84
N ASP A 207 -38.44 -12.70 -16.10
CA ASP A 207 -39.64 -13.54 -16.00
C ASP A 207 -40.62 -13.07 -14.92
N GLY A 208 -40.29 -12.01 -14.17
CA GLY A 208 -41.06 -11.57 -13.01
C GLY A 208 -40.89 -12.45 -11.77
N ALA A 209 -40.01 -13.46 -11.82
CA ALA A 209 -39.64 -14.27 -10.66
C ALA A 209 -38.33 -13.77 -10.06
N THR A 210 -38.15 -13.98 -8.75
CA THR A 210 -36.90 -13.65 -8.07
C THR A 210 -35.92 -14.81 -8.04
N GLN A 211 -36.28 -16.03 -8.44
CA GLN A 211 -35.36 -17.17 -8.40
C GLN A 211 -34.17 -16.97 -9.34
N PRO A 212 -32.93 -17.40 -8.99
CA PRO A 212 -32.57 -18.20 -7.81
C PRO A 212 -32.21 -17.37 -6.56
N TRP A 213 -32.64 -16.11 -6.45
CA TRP A 213 -32.45 -15.31 -5.25
C TRP A 213 -33.31 -15.78 -4.09
N PHE A 214 -32.68 -15.88 -2.91
CA PHE A 214 -33.32 -16.16 -1.63
C PHE A 214 -33.12 -15.02 -0.64
N THR A 215 -33.80 -15.08 0.50
CA THR A 215 -33.76 -14.05 1.54
C THR A 215 -32.83 -14.42 2.69
N LEU A 216 -31.99 -13.48 3.11
CA LEU A 216 -31.42 -13.51 4.45
C LEU A 216 -32.41 -12.90 5.44
N GLY A 217 -32.85 -13.71 6.41
CA GLY A 217 -33.79 -13.33 7.45
C GLY A 217 -35.21 -13.88 7.23
N LYS A 218 -35.76 -14.55 8.25
CA LYS A 218 -37.02 -15.31 8.21
C LYS A 218 -38.26 -14.51 7.75
N TYR A 219 -38.28 -13.20 7.99
CA TYR A 219 -39.43 -12.32 7.72
C TYR A 219 -39.23 -11.41 6.50
N CYS A 220 -38.02 -11.41 5.95
CA CYS A 220 -37.64 -10.67 4.75
C CYS A 220 -38.43 -11.23 3.55
N LYS A 221 -38.86 -10.37 2.62
CA LYS A 221 -39.62 -10.77 1.43
C LYS A 221 -39.03 -10.16 0.17
N LEU A 222 -38.85 -10.97 -0.88
CA LEU A 222 -38.52 -10.50 -2.23
C LEU A 222 -39.79 -10.38 -3.09
N SER A 223 -39.81 -9.39 -3.97
CA SER A 223 -40.73 -9.31 -5.13
C SER A 223 -40.07 -8.54 -6.27
N VAL A 224 -40.67 -8.56 -7.46
CA VAL A 224 -40.18 -7.80 -8.63
C VAL A 224 -40.95 -6.47 -8.75
N GLY A 225 -40.21 -5.39 -8.98
CA GLY A 225 -40.73 -4.06 -9.32
C GLY A 225 -40.28 -3.58 -10.70
N GLN A 226 -40.82 -2.45 -11.16
CA GLN A 226 -40.49 -1.81 -12.44
C GLN A 226 -40.15 -0.33 -12.27
N GLY A 227 -39.21 0.18 -13.07
CA GLY A 227 -38.69 1.55 -12.97
C GLY A 227 -37.21 1.63 -12.61
N ALA A 228 -36.45 0.54 -12.80
CA ALA A 228 -35.00 0.58 -12.76
C ALA A 228 -34.40 1.18 -14.05
N PRO A 229 -33.14 1.65 -14.03
CA PRO A 229 -32.45 2.13 -15.22
C PRO A 229 -32.39 1.05 -16.30
N ARG A 230 -32.56 1.47 -17.56
CA ARG A 230 -32.47 0.57 -18.73
C ARG A 230 -31.05 0.42 -19.28
N THR A 231 -30.06 0.83 -18.51
CA THR A 231 -28.63 0.73 -18.81
C THR A 231 -27.92 0.01 -17.66
N LEU A 232 -26.84 -0.71 -17.97
CA LEU A 232 -25.90 -1.12 -16.95
C LEU A 232 -25.42 0.09 -16.13
N PRO A 233 -25.04 -0.10 -14.85
CA PRO A 233 -24.36 0.94 -14.10
C PRO A 233 -23.06 1.35 -14.80
N PRO A 234 -22.65 2.64 -14.72
CA PRO A 234 -21.47 3.17 -15.41
C PRO A 234 -20.22 2.29 -15.33
N MET A 235 -19.78 1.89 -14.14
CA MET A 235 -18.54 1.12 -13.97
C MET A 235 -18.62 -0.25 -14.66
N ALA A 236 -19.78 -0.93 -14.64
CA ALA A 236 -19.98 -2.16 -15.41
C ALA A 236 -19.98 -1.90 -16.91
N ARG A 237 -20.67 -0.86 -17.38
CA ARG A 237 -20.73 -0.49 -18.80
C ARG A 237 -19.36 -0.15 -19.35
N ASP A 238 -18.52 0.53 -18.57
CA ASP A 238 -17.24 1.03 -19.04
C ASP A 238 -16.17 -0.10 -19.10
N THR A 239 -16.36 -1.20 -18.35
CA THR A 239 -15.59 -2.45 -18.52
C THR A 239 -16.16 -3.40 -19.58
N LEU A 240 -17.50 -3.57 -19.63
CA LEU A 240 -18.17 -4.53 -20.53
C LEU A 240 -18.46 -3.98 -21.94
N GLY A 241 -18.41 -2.66 -22.10
CA GLY A 241 -18.68 -1.97 -23.37
C GLY A 241 -20.18 -1.93 -23.76
N PRO A 242 -20.46 -1.88 -25.08
CA PRO A 242 -21.83 -1.81 -25.59
C PRO A 242 -22.69 -3.02 -25.19
N HIS A 243 -23.83 -2.75 -24.54
CA HIS A 243 -24.77 -3.77 -24.06
C HIS A 243 -26.18 -3.52 -24.62
N LYS A 244 -27.02 -4.56 -24.62
CA LYS A 244 -28.46 -4.41 -24.95
C LYS A 244 -29.17 -3.65 -23.81
N PRO A 245 -30.13 -2.76 -24.09
CA PRO A 245 -30.91 -2.10 -23.05
C PRO A 245 -31.57 -3.10 -22.10
N LEU A 246 -31.50 -2.82 -20.80
CA LEU A 246 -32.06 -3.66 -19.74
C LEU A 246 -33.59 -3.53 -19.68
N GLY A 247 -34.26 -4.55 -19.14
CA GLY A 247 -35.73 -4.55 -19.01
C GLY A 247 -36.31 -3.44 -18.12
N GLY A 248 -35.53 -2.88 -17.20
CA GLY A 248 -35.98 -1.89 -16.21
C GLY A 248 -36.75 -2.49 -15.02
N ASN A 249 -36.65 -3.80 -14.81
CA ASN A 249 -37.15 -4.49 -13.62
C ASN A 249 -36.10 -4.45 -12.49
N TYR A 250 -36.55 -4.63 -11.24
CA TYR A 250 -35.68 -4.74 -10.06
C TYR A 250 -36.23 -5.70 -9.01
N ILE A 251 -35.37 -6.17 -8.11
CA ILE A 251 -35.77 -6.88 -6.91
C ILE A 251 -36.03 -5.84 -5.81
N ILE A 252 -37.23 -5.84 -5.24
CA ILE A 252 -37.54 -5.11 -3.99
C ILE A 252 -37.51 -6.08 -2.80
N VAL A 253 -36.95 -5.61 -1.70
CA VAL A 253 -36.81 -6.33 -0.44
C VAL A 253 -37.49 -5.56 0.67
N THR A 254 -38.52 -6.15 1.25
CA THR A 254 -39.35 -5.55 2.29
C THR A 254 -39.34 -6.38 3.58
N ASN A 255 -39.94 -5.85 4.66
CA ASN A 255 -40.02 -6.49 5.99
C ASN A 255 -38.65 -6.82 6.62
N ARG A 256 -37.61 -6.03 6.29
CA ARG A 256 -36.27 -6.16 6.85
C ARG A 256 -36.25 -5.71 8.32
N THR A 257 -35.92 -6.62 9.26
CA THR A 257 -35.85 -6.30 10.70
C THR A 257 -34.42 -6.16 11.24
N GLN A 258 -33.40 -6.41 10.41
CA GLN A 258 -31.99 -6.21 10.71
C GLN A 258 -31.27 -5.68 9.46
N THR A 259 -30.13 -4.98 9.64
CA THR A 259 -29.36 -4.38 8.54
C THR A 259 -28.82 -5.39 7.54
N TRP A 260 -28.40 -6.58 8.01
CA TRP A 260 -27.87 -7.67 7.19
C TRP A 260 -28.94 -8.43 6.37
N MET A 261 -30.24 -8.17 6.60
CA MET A 261 -31.31 -8.84 5.85
C MET A 261 -31.41 -8.28 4.44
N GLY A 262 -31.58 -9.17 3.46
CA GLY A 262 -31.48 -8.80 2.05
C GLY A 262 -31.67 -9.95 1.07
N PRO A 263 -31.53 -9.69 -0.24
CA PRO A 263 -31.46 -10.70 -1.28
C PRO A 263 -30.06 -11.32 -1.30
N ALA A 264 -29.99 -12.63 -1.47
CA ALA A 264 -28.73 -13.38 -1.52
C ALA A 264 -28.74 -14.48 -2.60
N GLN A 265 -27.54 -14.86 -3.04
CA GLN A 265 -27.30 -15.92 -4.01
C GLN A 265 -25.98 -16.65 -3.71
N MET A 266 -25.95 -17.96 -3.90
CA MET A 266 -24.72 -18.77 -3.81
C MET A 266 -23.90 -18.64 -5.09
N ILE A 267 -22.60 -18.40 -4.96
CA ILE A 267 -21.69 -18.21 -6.11
C ILE A 267 -20.38 -19.02 -6.02
N THR A 268 -20.23 -19.91 -5.01
CA THR A 268 -19.02 -20.72 -4.76
C THR A 268 -18.39 -21.29 -6.03
N ASP A 269 -19.17 -22.03 -6.82
CA ASP A 269 -18.67 -22.79 -7.98
C ASP A 269 -18.31 -21.92 -9.20
N LYS A 270 -18.49 -20.61 -9.10
CA LYS A 270 -18.27 -19.62 -10.17
C LYS A 270 -17.07 -18.70 -9.91
N ILE A 271 -16.51 -18.74 -8.71
CA ILE A 271 -15.35 -17.94 -8.31
C ILE A 271 -14.07 -18.75 -8.47
N LYS A 272 -13.07 -18.14 -9.11
CA LYS A 272 -11.75 -18.73 -9.35
C LYS A 272 -10.70 -18.00 -8.54
N LEU A 273 -9.70 -18.75 -8.07
CA LEU A 273 -8.58 -18.17 -7.34
C LEU A 273 -7.76 -17.22 -8.21
N TYR A 274 -7.24 -16.18 -7.56
CA TYR A 274 -6.40 -15.14 -8.13
C TYR A 274 -7.02 -14.29 -9.24
N LEU A 275 -8.26 -14.53 -9.68
CA LEU A 275 -9.01 -13.60 -10.52
C LEU A 275 -9.61 -12.49 -9.66
N THR A 276 -9.45 -11.25 -10.11
CA THR A 276 -10.13 -10.10 -9.52
C THR A 276 -11.48 -9.92 -10.19
N TYR A 277 -12.53 -9.84 -9.37
CA TYR A 277 -13.92 -9.66 -9.79
C TYR A 277 -14.35 -8.22 -9.53
N GLN A 278 -14.96 -7.60 -10.53
CA GLN A 278 -15.66 -6.33 -10.38
C GLN A 278 -17.10 -6.60 -9.96
N ILE A 279 -17.59 -5.83 -8.99
CA ILE A 279 -18.99 -5.74 -8.57
C ILE A 279 -19.54 -4.39 -9.01
N SER A 280 -20.75 -4.37 -9.56
CA SER A 280 -21.44 -3.14 -9.92
C SER A 280 -22.96 -3.35 -9.99
N ALA A 281 -23.73 -2.45 -9.37
CA ALA A 281 -25.20 -2.54 -9.34
C ALA A 281 -25.89 -1.18 -9.23
N TRP A 282 -27.16 -1.14 -9.60
CA TRP A 282 -28.06 -0.04 -9.26
C TRP A 282 -28.80 -0.34 -7.96
N VAL A 283 -28.79 0.60 -7.01
CA VAL A 283 -29.58 0.54 -5.78
C VAL A 283 -30.46 1.77 -5.58
N LYS A 284 -31.60 1.57 -4.93
CA LYS A 284 -32.52 2.62 -4.48
C LYS A 284 -33.16 2.18 -3.16
N ILE A 285 -33.51 3.13 -2.30
CA ILE A 285 -34.17 2.84 -1.03
C ILE A 285 -35.50 3.60 -0.93
N GLY A 286 -36.51 2.96 -0.34
CA GLY A 286 -37.87 3.49 -0.22
C GLY A 286 -38.29 3.72 1.24
N VAL A 287 -39.27 4.60 1.45
CA VAL A 287 -39.92 4.75 2.77
C VAL A 287 -40.68 3.48 3.09
N GLY A 288 -40.16 2.67 4.01
CA GLY A 288 -40.89 1.55 4.59
C GLY A 288 -41.75 1.98 5.79
N VAL A 289 -42.20 1.02 6.60
CA VAL A 289 -43.28 1.20 7.59
C VAL A 289 -42.93 2.19 8.73
N SER A 290 -41.65 2.47 8.96
CA SER A 290 -41.17 3.45 9.93
C SER A 290 -40.72 4.76 9.25
N SER A 291 -41.48 5.83 9.45
CA SER A 291 -41.32 7.15 8.81
C SER A 291 -40.15 8.02 9.33
N SER A 292 -39.09 7.41 9.86
CA SER A 292 -37.96 8.09 10.53
C SER A 292 -36.64 7.89 9.80
N GLY A 293 -36.41 8.63 8.70
CA GLY A 293 -35.11 8.61 8.02
C GLY A 293 -35.05 9.32 6.67
N THR A 294 -34.92 10.64 6.66
CA THR A 294 -34.38 11.39 5.50
C THR A 294 -32.85 11.47 5.53
N SER A 295 -32.20 10.93 6.58
CA SER A 295 -30.75 10.83 6.65
C SER A 295 -30.22 9.82 5.64
N PRO A 296 -29.04 10.06 5.04
CA PRO A 296 -28.39 9.07 4.18
C PRO A 296 -28.19 7.72 4.90
N GLN A 297 -28.23 6.63 4.13
CA GLN A 297 -28.15 5.25 4.60
C GLN A 297 -27.06 4.51 3.83
N ASN A 298 -26.19 3.76 4.50
CA ASN A 298 -25.26 2.88 3.80
C ASN A 298 -26.01 1.67 3.19
N VAL A 299 -25.73 1.37 1.93
CA VAL A 299 -26.16 0.16 1.23
C VAL A 299 -24.91 -0.50 0.66
N ASN A 300 -24.78 -1.81 0.87
CA ASN A 300 -23.53 -2.53 0.64
C ASN A 300 -23.80 -3.88 -0.02
N ILE A 301 -22.97 -4.24 -0.99
CA ILE A 301 -22.90 -5.60 -1.52
C ILE A 301 -21.79 -6.30 -0.75
N ALA A 302 -22.11 -7.39 -0.07
CA ALA A 302 -21.21 -8.13 0.77
C ALA A 302 -21.05 -9.57 0.28
N LEU A 303 -19.89 -10.16 0.54
CA LEU A 303 -19.67 -11.59 0.43
C LEU A 303 -19.56 -12.20 1.83
N SER A 304 -20.17 -13.36 2.00
CA SER A 304 -19.88 -14.29 3.09
C SER A 304 -19.01 -15.40 2.54
N VAL A 305 -17.74 -15.44 2.97
CA VAL A 305 -16.72 -16.40 2.56
C VAL A 305 -16.38 -17.24 3.79
N ASP A 306 -16.80 -18.51 3.81
CA ASP A 306 -16.62 -19.41 4.97
C ASP A 306 -17.08 -18.80 6.32
N ASN A 307 -18.18 -18.03 6.27
CA ASN A 307 -18.77 -17.23 7.35
C ASN A 307 -17.97 -15.99 7.79
N GLN A 308 -16.90 -15.63 7.08
CA GLN A 308 -16.24 -14.33 7.20
C GLN A 308 -16.89 -13.30 6.28
N TRP A 309 -17.00 -12.07 6.76
CA TRP A 309 -17.50 -10.94 5.97
C TRP A 309 -16.38 -10.38 5.10
N VAL A 310 -16.66 -10.17 3.81
CA VAL A 310 -15.78 -9.50 2.85
C VAL A 310 -16.58 -8.41 2.16
N ASN A 311 -15.99 -7.21 2.03
CA ASN A 311 -16.63 -6.12 1.31
C ASN A 311 -16.68 -6.43 -0.20
N GLY A 312 -17.75 -5.99 -0.85
CA GLY A 312 -17.91 -6.03 -2.31
C GLY A 312 -18.34 -4.69 -2.89
N GLY A 313 -18.12 -3.60 -2.15
CA GLY A 313 -18.52 -2.24 -2.51
C GLY A 313 -19.75 -1.73 -1.76
N GLN A 314 -19.77 -0.43 -1.48
CA GLN A 314 -20.91 0.23 -0.84
C GLN A 314 -21.15 1.64 -1.35
N VAL A 315 -22.34 2.18 -1.06
CA VAL A 315 -22.68 3.57 -1.35
C VAL A 315 -23.64 4.11 -0.31
N GLU A 316 -23.53 5.40 -0.02
CA GLU A 316 -24.47 6.11 0.83
C GLU A 316 -25.66 6.62 0.00
N VAL A 317 -26.86 6.10 0.28
CA VAL A 317 -28.10 6.38 -0.46
C VAL A 317 -29.06 7.21 0.39
N THR A 318 -29.67 8.24 -0.18
CA THR A 318 -30.77 8.97 0.47
C THR A 318 -32.12 8.48 -0.05
N VAL A 319 -33.13 8.43 0.83
CA VAL A 319 -34.50 8.06 0.45
C VAL A 319 -35.06 9.09 -0.54
N GLY A 320 -35.48 8.62 -1.72
CA GLY A 320 -35.92 9.47 -2.82
C GLY A 320 -36.02 8.67 -4.12
N ASP A 321 -36.23 9.35 -5.24
CA ASP A 321 -36.51 8.66 -6.51
C ASP A 321 -35.28 8.21 -7.32
N THR A 322 -34.08 8.68 -6.94
CA THR A 322 -32.82 8.46 -7.65
C THR A 322 -32.23 7.07 -7.42
N TRP A 323 -31.80 6.42 -8.50
CA TRP A 323 -30.96 5.23 -8.45
C TRP A 323 -29.48 5.63 -8.32
N HIS A 324 -28.77 4.95 -7.42
CA HIS A 324 -27.36 5.16 -7.12
C HIS A 324 -26.58 3.93 -7.56
N GLU A 325 -25.35 4.12 -8.04
CA GLU A 325 -24.45 3.02 -8.37
C GLU A 325 -23.70 2.58 -7.12
N ILE A 326 -23.64 1.26 -6.86
CA ILE A 326 -22.59 0.65 -6.05
C ILE A 326 -21.54 0.10 -7.00
N GLY A 327 -20.28 0.36 -6.71
CA GLY A 327 -19.14 -0.38 -7.27
C GLY A 327 -18.24 -0.88 -6.15
N GLY A 328 -17.50 -1.96 -6.42
CA GLY A 328 -16.49 -2.53 -5.55
C GLY A 328 -15.80 -3.71 -6.21
N SER A 329 -14.87 -4.35 -5.52
CA SER A 329 -14.05 -5.41 -6.09
C SER A 329 -13.56 -6.41 -5.05
N PHE A 330 -13.31 -7.65 -5.48
CA PHE A 330 -12.74 -8.67 -4.60
C PHE A 330 -11.91 -9.69 -5.37
N ARG A 331 -11.04 -10.41 -4.65
CA ARG A 331 -10.27 -11.56 -5.14
C ARG A 331 -10.19 -12.62 -4.06
N MET A 332 -10.21 -13.89 -4.45
CA MET A 332 -9.95 -15.03 -3.55
C MET A 332 -8.54 -15.56 -3.79
N GLU A 333 -7.67 -15.55 -2.78
CA GLU A 333 -6.31 -16.14 -2.86
C GLU A 333 -6.21 -17.54 -2.22
N LYS A 334 -7.23 -17.95 -1.47
CA LYS A 334 -7.32 -19.26 -0.81
C LYS A 334 -8.65 -19.92 -1.19
N GLN A 335 -8.64 -21.23 -1.40
CA GLN A 335 -9.84 -21.99 -1.80
C GLN A 335 -10.92 -21.91 -0.70
N PRO A 336 -12.06 -21.23 -0.95
CA PRO A 336 -13.15 -21.19 0.01
C PRO A 336 -14.00 -22.45 -0.11
N GLN A 337 -14.68 -22.83 0.98
CA GLN A 337 -15.67 -23.91 0.99
C GLN A 337 -17.04 -23.39 0.54
N GLN A 338 -17.38 -22.15 0.88
CA GLN A 338 -18.68 -21.55 0.61
C GLN A 338 -18.54 -20.03 0.36
N ILE A 339 -19.09 -19.56 -0.77
CA ILE A 339 -19.25 -18.14 -1.07
C ILE A 339 -20.73 -17.82 -1.35
N MET A 340 -21.26 -16.87 -0.60
CA MET A 340 -22.57 -16.27 -0.82
C MET A 340 -22.41 -14.77 -1.04
N VAL A 341 -22.97 -14.22 -2.12
CA VAL A 341 -23.15 -12.77 -2.25
C VAL A 341 -24.53 -12.37 -1.72
N TYR A 342 -24.60 -11.24 -1.04
CA TYR A 342 -25.85 -10.66 -0.56
C TYR A 342 -25.78 -9.14 -0.51
N VAL A 343 -26.94 -8.49 -0.51
CA VAL A 343 -27.05 -7.03 -0.41
C VAL A 343 -27.58 -6.69 0.98
N GLN A 344 -26.91 -5.79 1.69
CA GLN A 344 -27.25 -5.37 3.05
C GLN A 344 -27.28 -3.84 3.19
N GLY A 345 -27.77 -3.37 4.34
CA GLY A 345 -28.30 -2.02 4.45
C GLY A 345 -29.61 -1.88 3.66
N PRO A 346 -30.34 -0.75 3.76
CA PRO A 346 -30.23 0.33 4.75
C PRO A 346 -30.67 -0.12 6.16
N ALA A 347 -31.00 0.81 7.08
CA ALA A 347 -31.53 0.49 8.40
C ALA A 347 -32.78 -0.44 8.37
N PRO A 348 -33.11 -1.14 9.48
CA PRO A 348 -34.34 -1.93 9.61
C PRO A 348 -35.59 -1.10 9.31
N GLY A 349 -36.61 -1.72 8.72
CA GLY A 349 -37.87 -1.06 8.37
C GLY A 349 -37.82 -0.18 7.11
N ILE A 350 -36.66 -0.03 6.45
CA ILE A 350 -36.50 0.67 5.16
C ILE A 350 -36.40 -0.38 4.04
N ASP A 351 -37.16 -0.17 2.97
CA ASP A 351 -37.21 -1.05 1.80
C ASP A 351 -35.98 -0.85 0.90
N LEU A 352 -35.39 -1.95 0.45
CA LEU A 352 -34.21 -1.97 -0.43
C LEU A 352 -34.62 -2.39 -1.84
N MET A 353 -34.11 -1.72 -2.86
CA MET A 353 -34.30 -2.05 -4.26
C MET A 353 -32.93 -2.26 -4.92
N ILE A 354 -32.74 -3.38 -5.62
CA ILE A 354 -31.52 -3.65 -6.41
C ILE A 354 -31.89 -4.07 -7.85
N ALA A 355 -31.15 -3.52 -8.81
CA ALA A 355 -31.27 -3.87 -10.22
C ALA A 355 -29.89 -4.09 -10.85
N ALA A 356 -29.86 -4.95 -11.88
CA ALA A 356 -28.74 -5.09 -12.81
C ALA A 356 -27.40 -5.47 -12.17
N LEU A 357 -27.38 -6.16 -11.01
CA LEU A 357 -26.13 -6.59 -10.37
C LEU A 357 -25.25 -7.40 -11.33
N GLN A 358 -24.09 -6.85 -11.64
CA GLN A 358 -23.01 -7.50 -12.36
C GLN A 358 -21.91 -7.88 -11.37
N ILE A 359 -21.48 -9.15 -11.42
CA ILE A 359 -20.25 -9.60 -10.78
C ILE A 359 -19.49 -10.43 -11.82
N PHE A 360 -18.31 -9.99 -12.26
CA PHE A 360 -17.58 -10.66 -13.34
C PHE A 360 -16.07 -10.48 -13.19
N PRO A 361 -15.26 -11.46 -13.64
CA PRO A 361 -13.82 -11.31 -13.65
C PRO A 361 -13.39 -10.32 -14.74
N VAL A 362 -12.41 -9.47 -14.44
CA VAL A 362 -11.99 -8.38 -15.33
C VAL A 362 -10.85 -8.78 -16.27
N ASP A 363 -10.95 -8.40 -17.56
CA ASP A 363 -9.83 -8.54 -18.51
C ASP A 363 -8.87 -7.35 -18.37
N ARG A 364 -7.83 -7.55 -17.55
CA ARG A 364 -6.77 -6.55 -17.32
C ARG A 364 -6.01 -6.21 -18.61
N ARG A 365 -5.81 -7.17 -19.50
CA ARG A 365 -5.03 -6.97 -20.73
C ARG A 365 -5.76 -6.04 -21.69
N GLU A 366 -7.07 -6.21 -21.81
CA GLU A 366 -7.91 -5.31 -22.61
C GLU A 366 -7.98 -3.90 -22.00
N ARG A 367 -8.12 -3.77 -20.67
CA ARG A 367 -8.08 -2.45 -20.01
C ARG A 367 -6.74 -1.75 -20.24
N LEU A 368 -5.63 -2.44 -20.03
CA LEU A 368 -4.27 -1.91 -20.28
C LEU A 368 -4.04 -1.53 -21.76
N ARG A 369 -4.66 -2.23 -22.71
CA ARG A 369 -4.64 -1.86 -24.15
C ARG A 369 -5.34 -0.52 -24.41
N CYS A 370 -6.42 -0.22 -23.67
CA CYS A 370 -7.10 1.07 -23.74
C CYS A 370 -6.29 2.19 -23.07
N LEU A 371 -5.73 1.93 -21.88
CA LEU A 371 -4.90 2.90 -21.16
C LEU A 371 -3.65 3.32 -21.96
N ARG A 372 -2.98 2.38 -22.64
CA ARG A 372 -1.84 2.69 -23.54
C ARG A 372 -2.21 3.67 -24.67
N LYS A 373 -3.44 3.63 -25.19
CA LYS A 373 -3.93 4.60 -26.20
C LYS A 373 -4.21 5.98 -25.59
N GLN A 374 -4.81 6.03 -24.42
CA GLN A 374 -5.08 7.26 -23.69
C GLN A 374 -3.77 7.97 -23.29
N VAL A 375 -2.77 7.20 -22.85
CA VAL A 375 -1.41 7.69 -22.54
C VAL A 375 -0.74 8.36 -23.75
N ASP A 376 -0.95 7.87 -24.98
CA ASP A 376 -0.41 8.50 -26.19
C ASP A 376 -1.02 9.88 -26.47
N GLN A 377 -2.28 10.09 -26.07
CA GLN A 377 -2.98 11.37 -26.17
C GLN A 377 -2.60 12.33 -25.03
N VAL A 378 -2.53 11.82 -23.79
CA VAL A 378 -2.41 12.61 -22.56
C VAL A 378 -0.95 12.89 -22.14
N ARG A 379 -0.04 11.95 -22.39
CA ARG A 379 1.33 11.98 -21.86
C ARG A 379 2.42 12.10 -22.92
N LYS A 380 2.05 12.27 -24.20
CA LYS A 380 2.99 12.51 -25.28
C LYS A 380 2.64 13.75 -26.08
N ARG A 381 3.65 14.27 -26.78
CA ARG A 381 3.61 15.45 -27.62
C ARG A 381 4.33 15.17 -28.94
N ASP A 382 3.87 15.78 -30.03
CA ASP A 382 4.56 15.71 -31.32
C ASP A 382 5.82 16.58 -31.30
N ILE A 383 6.91 16.06 -31.85
CA ILE A 383 8.24 16.66 -31.81
C ILE A 383 8.79 16.68 -33.24
N VAL A 384 9.25 17.85 -33.67
CA VAL A 384 9.86 18.08 -34.98
C VAL A 384 11.30 18.52 -34.76
N LEU A 385 12.25 17.64 -35.11
CA LEU A 385 13.67 17.98 -35.14
C LEU A 385 14.00 18.52 -36.53
N LYS A 386 14.34 19.81 -36.64
CA LYS A 386 14.76 20.47 -37.89
C LYS A 386 16.28 20.52 -37.95
N PHE A 387 16.87 19.99 -39.01
CA PHE A 387 18.33 19.90 -39.16
C PHE A 387 18.87 21.04 -40.03
N SER A 388 20.04 21.55 -39.67
CA SER A 388 20.81 22.53 -40.47
C SER A 388 22.27 22.09 -40.59
N GLY A 389 22.97 22.59 -41.61
CA GLY A 389 24.35 22.19 -41.88
C GLY A 389 24.49 20.76 -42.41
N LEU A 390 23.50 20.28 -43.18
CA LEU A 390 23.61 19.07 -43.99
C LEU A 390 24.64 19.30 -45.10
N ASP A 391 25.47 18.30 -45.39
CA ASP A 391 26.52 18.39 -46.42
C ASP A 391 26.04 17.88 -47.79
N ASP A 392 26.87 18.05 -48.82
CA ASP A 392 26.59 17.60 -50.20
C ASP A 392 26.37 16.07 -50.33
N SER A 393 26.65 15.28 -49.29
CA SER A 393 26.39 13.84 -49.25
C SER A 393 24.99 13.47 -48.74
N PHE A 394 24.21 14.44 -48.25
CA PHE A 394 22.82 14.24 -47.83
C PHE A 394 21.93 13.71 -48.97
N ASP A 395 22.10 14.24 -50.19
CA ASP A 395 21.41 13.79 -51.41
C ASP A 395 21.85 12.38 -51.87
N LEU A 396 22.94 11.85 -51.30
CA LEU A 396 23.59 10.60 -51.71
C LEU A 396 23.46 9.47 -50.67
N PHE A 397 23.36 9.81 -49.38
CA PHE A 397 23.30 8.85 -48.28
C PHE A 397 22.30 9.29 -47.19
N PRO A 398 21.42 8.39 -46.71
CA PRO A 398 20.44 8.73 -45.69
C PRO A 398 21.12 8.99 -44.34
N TYR A 399 20.87 10.17 -43.77
CA TYR A 399 21.25 10.49 -42.39
C TYR A 399 20.30 9.78 -41.43
N ILE A 400 20.82 8.88 -40.59
CA ILE A 400 20.02 8.07 -39.66
C ILE A 400 19.89 8.79 -38.34
N VAL A 401 18.65 8.95 -37.86
CA VAL A 401 18.34 9.56 -36.56
C VAL A 401 17.88 8.47 -35.59
N LYS A 402 18.53 8.37 -34.43
CA LYS A 402 18.13 7.50 -33.32
C LYS A 402 17.84 8.36 -32.11
N VAL A 403 16.59 8.35 -31.64
CA VAL A 403 16.15 9.08 -30.45
C VAL A 403 15.90 8.10 -29.31
N LYS A 404 16.48 8.40 -28.14
CA LYS A 404 16.26 7.67 -26.90
C LYS A 404 15.93 8.64 -25.78
N GLN A 405 14.76 8.47 -25.16
CA GLN A 405 14.47 9.13 -23.89
C GLN A 405 15.40 8.58 -22.81
N THR A 406 16.04 9.48 -22.06
CA THR A 406 16.94 9.14 -20.96
C THR A 406 16.28 9.35 -19.60
N HIS A 407 15.28 10.24 -19.51
CA HIS A 407 14.49 10.48 -18.31
C HIS A 407 13.05 10.84 -18.68
N ASN A 408 12.06 10.20 -18.05
CA ASN A 408 10.66 10.61 -18.12
C ASN A 408 10.40 11.64 -17.01
N SER A 409 9.76 12.77 -17.32
CA SER A 409 9.50 13.83 -16.34
C SER A 409 8.29 13.57 -15.43
N PHE A 410 7.52 12.51 -15.67
CA PHE A 410 6.40 12.14 -14.81
C PHE A 410 6.90 11.77 -13.41
N PRO A 411 6.34 12.37 -12.34
CA PRO A 411 6.71 12.04 -10.97
C PRO A 411 6.38 10.59 -10.60
N ILE A 412 7.44 9.82 -10.33
CA ILE A 412 7.33 8.52 -9.69
C ILE A 412 8.27 8.48 -8.49
N GLY A 413 7.67 8.41 -7.31
CA GLY A 413 8.36 8.45 -6.03
C GLY A 413 8.07 7.26 -5.14
N THR A 414 8.71 7.22 -3.99
CA THR A 414 8.45 6.21 -2.97
C THR A 414 8.61 6.76 -1.55
N CYS A 415 8.04 6.05 -0.59
CA CYS A 415 8.24 6.27 0.84
C CYS A 415 9.59 5.72 1.27
N ILE A 416 10.30 6.53 2.06
CA ILE A 416 11.58 6.17 2.69
C ILE A 416 11.50 6.53 4.18
N ASN A 417 12.17 5.76 5.03
CA ASN A 417 12.37 6.07 6.45
C ASN A 417 13.87 6.30 6.72
N ARG A 418 14.19 6.91 7.87
CA ARG A 418 15.59 7.19 8.25
C ARG A 418 16.43 5.93 8.39
N THR A 419 15.82 4.82 8.74
CA THR A 419 16.48 3.52 8.89
C THR A 419 16.88 2.90 7.56
N ASP A 420 16.14 3.21 6.50
CA ASP A 420 16.29 2.58 5.19
C ASP A 420 17.50 3.15 4.44
N ILE A 421 17.82 4.43 4.69
CA ILE A 421 18.97 5.11 4.07
C ILE A 421 20.34 4.67 4.63
N ASP A 422 20.36 3.87 5.72
CA ASP A 422 21.56 3.18 6.19
C ASP A 422 21.86 1.88 5.40
N ASN A 423 20.97 1.48 4.48
CA ASN A 423 21.17 0.37 3.55
C ASN A 423 21.67 0.88 2.19
N GLU A 424 22.92 0.59 1.84
CA GLU A 424 23.52 1.08 0.59
C GLU A 424 22.77 0.58 -0.66
N ASP A 425 22.18 -0.64 -0.61
CA ASP A 425 21.48 -1.25 -1.75
C ASP A 425 20.06 -0.68 -1.91
N PHE A 426 19.42 -0.29 -0.81
CA PHE A 426 18.15 0.44 -0.82
C PHE A 426 18.34 1.81 -1.45
N VAL A 427 19.39 2.55 -1.05
CA VAL A 427 19.70 3.87 -1.61
C VAL A 427 20.06 3.78 -3.10
N ASP A 428 20.81 2.76 -3.51
CA ASP A 428 21.13 2.51 -4.92
C ASP A 428 19.86 2.22 -5.75
N PHE A 429 18.98 1.33 -5.28
CA PHE A 429 17.70 1.07 -5.96
C PHE A 429 16.81 2.32 -5.98
N PHE A 430 16.71 3.04 -4.87
CA PHE A 430 15.89 4.25 -4.72
C PHE A 430 16.31 5.34 -5.70
N THR A 431 17.59 5.74 -5.68
CA THR A 431 18.12 6.83 -6.51
C THR A 431 18.13 6.52 -8.00
N LYS A 432 18.27 5.24 -8.38
CA LYS A 432 18.11 4.80 -9.77
C LYS A 432 16.66 4.79 -10.24
N ASN A 433 15.70 4.59 -9.33
CA ASN A 433 14.32 4.27 -9.72
C ASN A 433 13.26 5.31 -9.44
N PHE A 434 13.52 6.30 -8.58
CA PHE A 434 12.52 7.28 -8.18
C PHE A 434 13.07 8.70 -8.30
N ASN A 435 12.26 9.64 -8.79
CA ASN A 435 12.58 11.06 -8.88
C ASN A 435 11.84 11.90 -7.81
N TRP A 436 11.02 11.24 -6.97
CA TRP A 436 10.34 11.83 -5.82
C TRP A 436 10.46 10.96 -4.56
N ALA A 437 10.32 11.59 -3.39
CA ALA A 437 10.34 10.94 -2.08
C ALA A 437 9.23 11.46 -1.16
N VAL A 438 8.81 10.62 -0.21
CA VAL A 438 8.01 11.00 0.96
C VAL A 438 8.62 10.33 2.19
N PHE A 439 8.57 10.99 3.35
CA PHE A 439 9.12 10.44 4.59
C PHE A 439 8.01 9.73 5.36
N GLY A 440 8.23 8.46 5.70
CA GLY A 440 7.19 7.61 6.31
C GLY A 440 6.75 8.08 7.68
N ASN A 441 7.70 8.60 8.48
CA ASN A 441 7.45 9.01 9.87
C ASN A 441 8.08 10.35 10.24
N GLU A 442 9.18 10.74 9.60
CA GLU A 442 10.19 11.64 10.16
C GLU A 442 9.74 13.11 10.24
N LEU A 443 8.63 13.46 9.59
CA LEU A 443 8.00 14.77 9.69
C LEU A 443 6.72 14.77 10.56
N LYS A 444 6.12 13.60 10.84
CA LYS A 444 4.89 13.47 11.64
C LYS A 444 5.09 14.01 13.06
N TRP A 445 4.02 14.48 13.71
CA TRP A 445 4.16 15.17 15.00
C TRP A 445 4.68 14.24 16.10
N TYR A 446 4.21 12.99 16.14
CA TYR A 446 4.70 12.02 17.12
C TYR A 446 6.17 11.66 16.96
N TRP A 447 6.77 11.83 15.77
CA TRP A 447 8.19 11.63 15.56
C TRP A 447 9.00 12.87 15.93
N THR A 448 8.57 14.03 15.42
CA THR A 448 9.27 15.30 15.58
C THR A 448 9.15 15.92 16.97
N GLU A 449 8.11 15.59 17.73
CA GLU A 449 7.90 16.02 19.13
C GLU A 449 7.08 14.98 19.91
N ALA A 450 7.64 13.77 20.09
CA ALA A 450 7.04 12.68 20.85
C ALA A 450 6.67 13.11 22.29
N GLU A 451 7.58 13.85 22.93
CA GLU A 451 7.40 14.52 24.22
C GLU A 451 7.51 16.04 24.03
N ARG A 452 6.66 16.80 24.72
CA ARG A 452 6.61 18.27 24.63
C ARG A 452 7.98 18.91 24.84
N GLY A 453 8.45 19.67 23.85
CA GLY A 453 9.75 20.36 23.89
C GLY A 453 10.98 19.49 23.62
N LYS A 454 10.85 18.17 23.44
CA LYS A 454 11.95 17.30 22.95
C LYS A 454 11.81 17.15 21.44
N LEU A 455 12.43 18.07 20.70
CA LEU A 455 12.36 18.11 19.24
C LEU A 455 13.38 17.17 18.59
N ASN A 456 12.94 16.40 17.59
CA ASN A 456 13.79 15.64 16.69
C ASN A 456 13.53 16.06 15.24
N TYR A 457 14.48 16.78 14.65
CA TYR A 457 14.44 17.13 13.22
C TYR A 457 15.58 16.50 12.41
N GLN A 458 16.62 15.97 13.08
CA GLN A 458 17.82 15.44 12.45
C GLN A 458 17.50 14.34 11.42
N ASP A 459 16.48 13.53 11.69
CA ASP A 459 16.08 12.44 10.78
C ASP A 459 15.55 12.96 9.44
N ALA A 460 14.67 13.96 9.49
CA ALA A 460 14.16 14.61 8.29
C ALA A 460 15.22 15.49 7.61
N ASP A 461 16.17 16.06 8.36
CA ASP A 461 17.32 16.77 7.78
C ASP A 461 18.24 15.80 7.00
N ASP A 462 18.66 14.68 7.61
CA ASP A 462 19.50 13.64 6.98
C ASP A 462 18.88 13.13 5.67
N MET A 463 17.56 12.88 5.68
CA MET A 463 16.83 12.37 4.51
C MET A 463 16.61 13.44 3.44
N LEU A 464 16.43 14.71 3.82
CA LEU A 464 16.38 15.83 2.88
C LEU A 464 17.73 16.01 2.18
N ASP A 465 18.83 15.92 2.92
CA ASP A 465 20.18 16.07 2.35
C ASP A 465 20.50 14.94 1.36
N LEU A 466 20.07 13.70 1.64
CA LEU A 466 20.13 12.60 0.66
C LEU A 466 19.33 12.90 -0.62
N CYS A 467 18.08 13.36 -0.47
CA CYS A 467 17.21 13.63 -1.62
C CYS A 467 17.75 14.80 -2.47
N ILE A 468 18.14 15.90 -1.82
CA ILE A 468 18.72 17.08 -2.48
C ILE A 468 20.01 16.71 -3.20
N GLY A 469 20.89 15.94 -2.56
CA GLY A 469 22.14 15.46 -3.15
C GLY A 469 21.96 14.58 -4.41
N ASN A 470 20.78 13.97 -4.57
CA ASN A 470 20.43 13.13 -5.73
C ASN A 470 19.41 13.79 -6.68
N ASN A 471 19.10 15.09 -6.51
CA ASN A 471 18.08 15.84 -7.27
C ASN A 471 16.65 15.24 -7.18
N ILE A 472 16.31 14.61 -6.07
CA ILE A 472 15.00 14.01 -5.79
C ILE A 472 14.09 15.03 -5.10
N ASN A 473 12.90 15.25 -5.64
CA ASN A 473 11.89 16.14 -5.03
C ASN A 473 11.23 15.46 -3.84
N VAL A 474 10.81 16.22 -2.81
CA VAL A 474 10.28 15.64 -1.58
C VAL A 474 8.91 16.19 -1.21
N ARG A 475 7.99 15.30 -0.79
CA ARG A 475 6.71 15.62 -0.16
C ARG A 475 6.83 15.60 1.36
N GLY A 476 6.35 16.66 2.01
CA GLY A 476 6.30 16.76 3.46
C GLY A 476 5.04 16.09 4.02
N HIS A 477 5.17 14.83 4.43
CA HIS A 477 4.09 14.05 5.03
C HIS A 477 4.35 13.81 6.53
N CYS A 478 3.55 14.32 7.46
CA CYS A 478 2.48 15.31 7.31
C CYS A 478 2.56 16.34 8.45
N ILE A 479 2.00 17.53 8.25
CA ILE A 479 2.02 18.56 9.29
C ILE A 479 1.10 18.13 10.45
N PHE A 480 -0.14 17.75 10.17
CA PHE A 480 -1.09 17.22 11.15
C PHE A 480 -1.75 15.93 10.65
N TRP A 481 -2.28 15.14 11.59
CA TRP A 481 -3.04 13.91 11.32
C TRP A 481 -4.23 13.86 12.29
N GLU A 482 -5.46 13.74 11.76
CA GLU A 482 -6.70 13.92 12.54
C GLU A 482 -7.14 12.72 13.39
N VAL A 483 -6.51 11.55 13.20
CA VAL A 483 -6.88 10.30 13.87
C VAL A 483 -6.28 10.29 15.28
N GLU A 484 -7.13 10.29 16.31
CA GLU A 484 -6.72 10.55 17.70
C GLU A 484 -5.65 9.57 18.25
N SER A 485 -5.63 8.31 17.79
CA SER A 485 -4.62 7.32 18.18
C SER A 485 -3.19 7.71 17.76
N THR A 486 -3.05 8.54 16.73
CA THR A 486 -1.76 9.02 16.20
C THR A 486 -1.27 10.29 16.90
N VAL A 487 -2.12 10.92 17.72
CA VAL A 487 -1.82 12.16 18.43
C VAL A 487 -1.16 11.86 19.78
N GLN A 488 -0.05 12.53 20.07
CA GLN A 488 0.76 12.28 21.27
C GLN A 488 -0.04 12.52 22.56
N PRO A 489 0.22 11.75 23.64
CA PRO A 489 -0.49 11.91 24.92
C PRO A 489 -0.49 13.34 25.45
N TRP A 490 0.64 14.06 25.31
CA TRP A 490 0.77 15.44 25.80
C TRP A 490 -0.09 16.43 25.01
N VAL A 491 -0.30 16.23 23.71
CA VAL A 491 -1.17 17.05 22.84
C VAL A 491 -2.65 16.77 23.16
N ARG A 492 -3.01 15.49 23.37
CA ARG A 492 -4.36 15.08 23.76
C ARG A 492 -4.79 15.72 25.09
N GLN A 493 -3.87 15.92 26.03
CA GLN A 493 -4.15 16.51 27.35
C GLN A 493 -4.25 18.05 27.38
N LEU A 494 -3.89 18.77 26.32
CA LEU A 494 -3.89 20.25 26.30
C LEU A 494 -5.30 20.84 26.47
N SER A 495 -5.40 22.06 27.02
CA SER A 495 -6.64 22.86 26.95
C SER A 495 -6.91 23.33 25.52
N LYS A 496 -8.12 23.83 25.22
CA LYS A 496 -8.44 24.38 23.89
C LYS A 496 -7.47 25.49 23.47
N THR A 497 -7.12 26.38 24.39
CA THR A 497 -6.20 27.49 24.14
C THR A 497 -4.77 26.99 23.93
N ASP A 498 -4.31 26.07 24.78
CA ASP A 498 -2.95 25.51 24.67
C ASP A 498 -2.78 24.67 23.40
N LEU A 499 -3.83 23.95 22.98
CA LEU A 499 -3.85 23.18 21.73
C LEU A 499 -3.76 24.10 20.51
N MET A 500 -4.50 25.22 20.50
CA MET A 500 -4.38 26.22 19.42
C MET A 500 -2.97 26.82 19.36
N ASN A 501 -2.39 27.14 20.52
CA ASN A 501 -1.01 27.64 20.61
C ASN A 501 0.01 26.60 20.10
N ALA A 502 -0.18 25.31 20.45
CA ALA A 502 0.67 24.22 19.97
C ALA A 502 0.55 24.01 18.45
N VAL A 503 -0.66 24.06 17.89
CA VAL A 503 -0.91 24.00 16.44
C VAL A 503 -0.22 25.16 15.70
N GLN A 504 -0.38 26.40 16.18
CA GLN A 504 0.28 27.57 15.57
C GLN A 504 1.81 27.50 15.67
N LYS A 505 2.33 27.04 16.81
CA LYS A 505 3.78 26.83 17.00
C LYS A 505 4.31 25.78 16.03
N ARG A 506 3.65 24.62 15.90
CA ARG A 506 4.06 23.56 14.97
C ARG A 506 4.07 24.02 13.50
N LEU A 507 3.01 24.73 13.07
CA LEU A 507 2.97 25.35 11.73
C LEU A 507 4.17 26.26 11.53
N THR A 508 4.46 27.13 12.50
CA THR A 508 5.57 28.08 12.44
C THR A 508 6.93 27.36 12.37
N ASP A 509 7.19 26.43 13.27
CA ASP A 509 8.49 25.76 13.38
C ASP A 509 8.80 24.91 12.15
N VAL A 510 7.88 24.04 11.73
CA VAL A 510 8.07 23.11 10.60
C VAL A 510 8.24 23.87 9.29
N LEU A 511 7.34 24.81 8.99
CA LEU A 511 7.34 25.51 7.70
C LEU A 511 8.41 26.59 7.61
N THR A 512 8.83 27.19 8.73
CA THR A 512 9.98 28.12 8.71
C THR A 512 11.28 27.35 8.52
N ARG A 513 11.44 26.18 9.16
CA ARG A 513 12.64 25.35 9.03
C ARG A 513 12.85 24.82 7.61
N TYR A 514 11.78 24.35 6.98
CA TYR A 514 11.85 23.61 5.72
C TYR A 514 11.36 24.39 4.49
N LYS A 515 11.18 25.71 4.62
CA LYS A 515 10.69 26.59 3.56
C LYS A 515 11.40 26.36 2.22
N GLY A 516 10.64 26.00 1.19
CA GLY A 516 11.12 25.74 -0.18
C GLY A 516 11.88 24.41 -0.39
N LYS A 517 12.08 23.61 0.67
CA LYS A 517 12.74 22.29 0.57
C LYS A 517 11.75 21.20 0.11
N PHE A 518 10.56 21.15 0.71
CA PHE A 518 9.50 20.25 0.26
C PHE A 518 8.69 20.92 -0.86
N LYS A 519 8.32 20.15 -1.89
CA LYS A 519 7.49 20.64 -3.01
C LYS A 519 6.02 20.61 -2.68
N HIS A 520 5.58 19.61 -1.92
CA HIS A 520 4.21 19.48 -1.43
C HIS A 520 4.20 19.33 0.10
N TYR A 521 3.10 19.69 0.74
CA TYR A 521 2.81 19.31 2.11
C TYR A 521 1.42 18.68 2.24
N ASP A 522 1.34 17.53 2.89
CA ASP A 522 0.07 17.01 3.40
C ASP A 522 -0.22 17.78 4.70
N VAL A 523 -1.13 18.75 4.64
CA VAL A 523 -1.32 19.71 5.74
C VAL A 523 -2.02 19.06 6.93
N ASN A 524 -3.09 18.32 6.67
CA ASN A 524 -3.88 17.67 7.69
C ASN A 524 -4.44 16.35 7.14
N ASN A 525 -3.80 15.25 7.51
CA ASN A 525 -4.04 13.91 6.99
C ASN A 525 -5.35 13.31 7.54
N GLU A 526 -6.07 12.57 6.70
CA GLU A 526 -7.22 11.73 7.06
C GLU A 526 -8.39 12.49 7.70
N MET A 527 -8.81 13.57 7.03
CA MET A 527 -9.87 14.47 7.49
C MET A 527 -11.29 13.91 7.33
N LEU A 528 -11.47 12.85 6.53
CA LEU A 528 -12.71 12.07 6.45
C LEU A 528 -12.84 11.07 7.61
N HIS A 529 -11.72 10.52 8.09
CA HIS A 529 -11.67 9.45 9.09
C HIS A 529 -11.45 9.95 10.51
N GLY A 530 -10.72 11.06 10.67
CA GLY A 530 -10.44 11.72 11.94
C GLY A 530 -11.12 13.08 12.10
N SER A 531 -11.20 13.55 13.33
CA SER A 531 -11.69 14.92 13.64
C SER A 531 -11.10 15.53 14.91
N PHE A 532 -9.96 15.03 15.41
CA PHE A 532 -9.37 15.46 16.67
C PHE A 532 -9.16 16.99 16.76
N TYR A 533 -8.58 17.63 15.74
CA TYR A 533 -8.36 19.08 15.77
C TYR A 533 -9.68 19.83 15.56
N GLN A 534 -10.49 19.41 14.59
CA GLN A 534 -11.77 20.05 14.29
C GLN A 534 -12.76 20.02 15.47
N GLY A 535 -12.87 18.89 16.17
CA GLY A 535 -13.77 18.71 17.31
C GLY A 535 -13.34 19.52 18.53
N ARG A 536 -12.03 19.72 18.74
CA ARG A 536 -11.50 20.45 19.91
C ARG A 536 -11.34 21.95 19.66
N LEU A 537 -10.94 22.36 18.46
CA LEU A 537 -10.67 23.75 18.10
C LEU A 537 -11.88 24.44 17.41
N GLY A 538 -12.66 23.70 16.62
CA GLY A 538 -13.84 24.17 15.88
C GLY A 538 -13.65 24.06 14.36
N LYS A 539 -14.75 24.12 13.59
CA LYS A 539 -14.78 23.88 12.14
C LYS A 539 -13.70 24.62 11.34
N GLY A 540 -13.52 25.92 11.59
CA GLY A 540 -12.56 26.76 10.86
C GLY A 540 -11.07 26.44 11.07
N VAL A 541 -10.72 25.51 11.98
CA VAL A 541 -9.30 25.19 12.24
C VAL A 541 -8.61 24.57 11.02
N ARG A 542 -9.32 23.74 10.24
CA ARG A 542 -8.74 23.05 9.07
C ARG A 542 -8.30 24.08 8.03
N ALA A 543 -9.19 24.99 7.62
CA ALA A 543 -8.85 26.07 6.71
C ALA A 543 -7.78 27.03 7.28
N LEU A 544 -7.79 27.29 8.59
CA LEU A 544 -6.74 28.07 9.25
C LEU A 544 -5.35 27.43 9.10
N MET A 545 -5.24 26.09 9.21
CA MET A 545 -3.97 25.38 9.02
C MET A 545 -3.42 25.58 7.61
N PHE A 546 -4.24 25.40 6.57
CA PHE A 546 -3.85 25.66 5.17
C PHE A 546 -3.43 27.12 4.96
N ASN A 547 -4.17 28.08 5.53
CA ASN A 547 -3.91 29.51 5.32
C ASN A 547 -2.66 30.01 6.02
N ILE A 548 -2.37 29.51 7.22
CA ILE A 548 -1.09 29.75 7.88
C ILE A 548 0.03 29.07 7.08
N ALA A 549 -0.20 27.85 6.57
CA ALA A 549 0.82 27.11 5.87
C ALA A 549 1.28 27.81 4.58
N HIS A 550 0.34 28.19 3.72
CA HIS A 550 0.61 28.90 2.46
C HIS A 550 1.25 30.27 2.71
N LYS A 551 0.90 30.94 3.81
CA LYS A 551 1.51 32.23 4.18
C LYS A 551 2.98 32.10 4.58
N ILE A 552 3.37 31.00 5.24
CA ILE A 552 4.76 30.79 5.67
C ILE A 552 5.60 30.28 4.50
N ASP A 553 5.12 29.26 3.79
CA ASP A 553 5.76 28.74 2.59
C ASP A 553 4.79 28.75 1.38
N PRO A 554 4.78 29.84 0.59
CA PRO A 554 3.95 29.93 -0.61
C PRO A 554 4.55 29.16 -1.81
N SER A 555 5.72 28.52 -1.66
CA SER A 555 6.38 27.79 -2.76
C SER A 555 6.02 26.31 -2.84
N ALA A 556 5.37 25.77 -1.80
CA ALA A 556 4.87 24.40 -1.77
C ALA A 556 3.37 24.34 -2.08
N LEU A 557 2.95 23.31 -2.83
CA LEU A 557 1.53 22.99 -2.99
C LEU A 557 0.99 22.31 -1.73
N LEU A 558 -0.19 22.70 -1.29
CA LEU A 558 -0.81 22.15 -0.08
C LEU A 558 -1.87 21.12 -0.43
N PHE A 559 -1.70 19.91 0.07
CA PHE A 559 -2.54 18.76 -0.23
C PHE A 559 -3.52 18.49 0.92
N VAL A 560 -4.76 18.19 0.54
CA VAL A 560 -5.60 17.26 1.30
C VAL A 560 -5.11 15.83 1.01
N ASN A 561 -5.18 14.91 1.98
CA ASN A 561 -4.74 13.52 1.78
C ASN A 561 -5.64 12.56 2.58
N ASP A 562 -6.20 11.54 1.92
CA ASP A 562 -7.16 10.60 2.51
C ASP A 562 -7.20 9.24 1.76
N TYR A 563 -7.84 8.22 2.33
CA TYR A 563 -7.82 6.83 1.84
C TYR A 563 -9.21 6.23 1.59
N HIS A 564 -9.25 5.06 0.92
CA HIS A 564 -10.47 4.39 0.43
C HIS A 564 -11.42 5.33 -0.33
N VAL A 565 -10.86 6.28 -1.08
CA VAL A 565 -11.61 7.23 -1.91
C VAL A 565 -11.96 6.58 -3.25
N GLU A 566 -11.16 5.61 -3.68
CA GLU A 566 -11.01 5.13 -5.06
C GLU A 566 -11.44 3.67 -5.29
N ASP A 567 -11.82 2.95 -4.24
CA ASP A 567 -12.15 1.51 -4.24
C ASP A 567 -13.63 1.20 -3.92
N GLY A 568 -14.30 2.04 -3.13
CA GLY A 568 -15.67 1.81 -2.64
C GLY A 568 -15.75 1.02 -1.32
N ASP A 569 -14.62 0.82 -0.63
CA ASP A 569 -14.51 -0.15 0.46
C ASP A 569 -14.63 0.43 1.88
N ASP A 570 -14.66 1.75 2.07
CA ASP A 570 -14.96 2.39 3.38
C ASP A 570 -16.25 3.24 3.35
N PRO A 571 -17.22 3.07 4.27
CA PRO A 571 -18.42 3.90 4.31
C PRO A 571 -18.16 5.37 4.72
N ARG A 572 -17.00 5.69 5.29
CA ARG A 572 -16.60 7.05 5.68
C ARG A 572 -16.04 7.85 4.52
N SER A 573 -15.49 7.16 3.52
CA SER A 573 -14.80 7.74 2.38
C SER A 573 -15.56 7.49 1.08
N SER A 574 -15.53 8.46 0.17
CA SER A 574 -15.99 8.32 -1.21
C SER A 574 -15.52 9.54 -2.01
N PRO A 575 -15.51 9.50 -3.35
CA PRO A 575 -15.20 10.66 -4.16
C PRO A 575 -16.10 11.85 -3.81
N GLU A 576 -17.40 11.63 -3.63
CA GLU A 576 -18.38 12.67 -3.30
C GLU A 576 -18.16 13.26 -1.90
N LYS A 577 -17.83 12.42 -0.90
CA LYS A 577 -17.51 12.89 0.46
C LYS A 577 -16.21 13.70 0.46
N TYR A 578 -15.22 13.29 -0.34
CA TYR A 578 -13.96 14.00 -0.45
C TYR A 578 -14.08 15.31 -1.21
N MET A 579 -14.82 15.34 -2.33
CA MET A 579 -15.18 16.56 -3.05
C MET A 579 -15.87 17.56 -2.13
N LYS A 580 -16.82 17.10 -1.31
CA LYS A 580 -17.49 17.96 -0.33
C LYS A 580 -16.52 18.53 0.69
N LEU A 581 -15.59 17.73 1.21
CA LEU A 581 -14.56 18.21 2.14
C LEU A 581 -13.67 19.29 1.49
N VAL A 582 -13.23 19.09 0.24
CA VAL A 582 -12.43 20.08 -0.50
C VAL A 582 -13.21 21.39 -0.66
N LEU A 583 -14.44 21.32 -1.19
CA LEU A 583 -15.30 22.49 -1.40
C LEU A 583 -15.62 23.23 -0.09
N ASP A 584 -15.88 22.50 1.01
CA ASP A 584 -16.12 23.09 2.34
C ASP A 584 -14.86 23.80 2.87
N LEU A 585 -13.64 23.34 2.53
CA LEU A 585 -12.38 24.00 2.91
C LEU A 585 -12.09 25.23 2.04
N GLU A 586 -12.30 25.15 0.73
CA GLU A 586 -12.15 26.27 -0.21
C GLU A 586 -13.14 27.40 0.10
N ALA A 587 -14.39 27.07 0.45
CA ALA A 587 -15.39 28.03 0.90
C ALA A 587 -15.01 28.74 2.22
N GLN A 588 -14.14 28.14 3.03
CA GLN A 588 -13.51 28.73 4.22
C GLN A 588 -12.18 29.44 3.89
N GLY A 589 -11.84 29.53 2.60
CA GLY A 589 -10.66 30.22 2.07
C GLY A 589 -9.36 29.43 2.17
N ALA A 590 -9.40 28.10 2.32
CA ALA A 590 -8.21 27.26 2.38
C ALA A 590 -7.45 27.26 1.05
N ALA A 591 -6.15 27.56 1.08
CA ALA A 591 -5.27 27.48 -0.09
C ALA A 591 -4.90 26.02 -0.44
N ILE A 592 -5.86 25.25 -0.95
CA ILE A 592 -5.63 23.89 -1.50
C ILE A 592 -4.93 24.02 -2.85
N GLY A 593 -3.90 23.21 -3.08
CA GLY A 593 -3.14 23.15 -4.34
C GLY A 593 -3.04 21.73 -4.93
N GLY A 594 -3.69 20.74 -4.33
CA GLY A 594 -3.68 19.36 -4.81
C GLY A 594 -4.53 18.41 -3.96
N ILE A 595 -4.87 17.27 -4.55
CA ILE A 595 -5.68 16.20 -3.95
C ILE A 595 -4.83 14.94 -3.85
N GLY A 596 -4.64 14.43 -2.64
CA GLY A 596 -3.92 13.20 -2.35
C GLY A 596 -4.88 12.03 -2.13
N ILE A 597 -4.72 10.98 -2.90
CA ILE A 597 -5.40 9.70 -2.73
C ILE A 597 -4.34 8.72 -2.24
N GLN A 598 -4.50 8.12 -1.07
CA GLN A 598 -3.46 7.23 -0.52
C GLN A 598 -3.13 6.10 -1.50
N GLY A 599 -4.09 5.28 -1.95
CA GLY A 599 -3.79 4.17 -2.87
C GLY A 599 -3.51 2.83 -2.18
N HIS A 600 -3.95 2.65 -0.93
CA HIS A 600 -3.82 1.37 -0.20
C HIS A 600 -4.84 0.33 -0.68
N ILE A 601 -4.53 -0.37 -1.77
CA ILE A 601 -5.53 -1.19 -2.49
C ILE A 601 -5.24 -2.69 -2.31
N ASP A 602 -6.28 -3.50 -2.13
CA ASP A 602 -6.19 -4.98 -1.99
C ASP A 602 -6.55 -5.73 -3.29
N SER A 603 -7.37 -5.15 -4.17
CA SER A 603 -7.90 -5.84 -5.36
C SER A 603 -8.26 -4.85 -6.47
N PRO A 604 -7.28 -4.24 -7.16
CA PRO A 604 -7.53 -3.13 -8.08
C PRO A 604 -8.41 -3.54 -9.28
N VAL A 605 -9.48 -2.77 -9.47
CA VAL A 605 -10.31 -2.75 -10.68
C VAL A 605 -10.29 -1.35 -11.28
N GLY A 606 -9.67 -1.24 -12.45
CA GLY A 606 -9.32 0.03 -13.05
C GLY A 606 -10.49 0.98 -13.35
N SER A 607 -11.68 0.47 -13.69
CA SER A 607 -12.86 1.32 -13.93
C SER A 607 -13.45 1.95 -12.68
N ILE A 608 -13.24 1.36 -11.48
CA ILE A 608 -13.66 1.95 -10.20
C ILE A 608 -12.75 3.13 -9.87
N VAL A 609 -11.44 2.89 -9.94
CA VAL A 609 -10.39 3.90 -9.75
C VAL A 609 -10.56 5.06 -10.74
N CYS A 610 -10.76 4.76 -12.03
CA CYS A 610 -11.02 5.75 -13.07
C CYS A 610 -12.28 6.60 -12.75
N SER A 611 -13.38 5.97 -12.31
CA SER A 611 -14.61 6.69 -11.93
C SER A 611 -14.39 7.63 -10.74
N ALA A 612 -13.56 7.25 -9.76
CA ALA A 612 -13.17 8.13 -8.67
C ALA A 612 -12.31 9.31 -9.13
N LEU A 613 -11.30 9.05 -9.98
CA LEU A 613 -10.43 10.08 -10.56
C LEU A 613 -11.23 11.06 -11.43
N ASP A 614 -12.16 10.58 -12.26
CA ASP A 614 -13.04 11.40 -13.09
C ASP A 614 -13.88 12.34 -12.25
N LYS A 615 -14.51 11.85 -11.16
CA LYS A 615 -15.29 12.68 -10.23
C LYS A 615 -14.43 13.76 -9.55
N LEU A 616 -13.26 13.38 -9.02
CA LEU A 616 -12.36 14.29 -8.33
C LEU A 616 -11.76 15.35 -9.27
N SER A 617 -11.52 15.00 -10.54
CA SER A 617 -10.95 15.92 -11.54
C SER A 617 -11.83 17.14 -11.83
N VAL A 618 -13.13 17.06 -11.56
CA VAL A 618 -14.08 18.18 -11.69
C VAL A 618 -13.73 19.35 -10.78
N LEU A 619 -12.97 19.11 -9.70
CA LEU A 619 -12.47 20.16 -8.81
C LEU A 619 -11.33 21.00 -9.43
N GLY A 620 -10.70 20.54 -10.52
CA GLY A 620 -9.63 21.26 -11.20
C GLY A 620 -8.26 21.24 -10.51
N HIS A 621 -8.14 20.59 -9.36
CA HIS A 621 -6.86 20.39 -8.65
C HIS A 621 -6.08 19.19 -9.22
N PRO A 622 -4.73 19.22 -9.21
CA PRO A 622 -3.92 18.06 -9.58
C PRO A 622 -4.11 16.94 -8.55
N ILE A 623 -4.35 15.73 -9.04
CA ILE A 623 -4.50 14.52 -8.25
C ILE A 623 -3.15 13.80 -8.14
N TRP A 624 -2.83 13.28 -6.97
CA TRP A 624 -1.65 12.44 -6.74
C TRP A 624 -2.08 11.16 -6.04
N PHE A 625 -1.53 10.02 -6.49
CA PHE A 625 -1.44 8.85 -5.63
C PHE A 625 -0.27 9.08 -4.67
N THR A 626 -0.54 9.10 -3.38
CA THR A 626 0.39 9.62 -2.36
C THR A 626 1.07 8.55 -1.51
N GLU A 627 0.46 7.37 -1.42
CA GLU A 627 0.85 6.24 -0.56
C GLU A 627 0.47 4.89 -1.25
N LEU A 628 0.66 4.80 -2.57
CA LEU A 628 0.20 3.66 -3.38
C LEU A 628 0.94 2.37 -3.02
N ASP A 629 0.20 1.36 -2.62
CA ASP A 629 0.70 0.00 -2.50
C ASP A 629 -0.40 -1.04 -2.78
N VAL A 630 0.02 -2.23 -3.20
CA VAL A 630 -0.85 -3.37 -3.47
C VAL A 630 -0.28 -4.60 -2.76
N SER A 631 -1.15 -5.36 -2.09
CA SER A 631 -0.74 -6.55 -1.34
C SER A 631 -1.28 -7.82 -2.00
N SER A 632 -0.40 -8.80 -2.16
CA SER A 632 -0.78 -10.18 -2.48
C SER A 632 0.31 -11.14 -2.04
N SER A 633 -0.09 -12.29 -1.51
CA SER A 633 0.81 -13.38 -1.15
C SER A 633 1.49 -14.04 -2.37
N ASN A 634 0.97 -13.78 -3.58
CA ASN A 634 1.57 -14.21 -4.84
C ASN A 634 2.20 -13.00 -5.55
N GLU A 635 3.52 -13.04 -5.74
CA GLU A 635 4.31 -11.95 -6.33
C GLU A 635 3.85 -11.57 -7.76
N TYR A 636 3.37 -12.55 -8.54
CA TYR A 636 2.84 -12.29 -9.89
C TYR A 636 1.53 -11.50 -9.85
N VAL A 637 0.62 -11.87 -8.93
CA VAL A 637 -0.64 -11.16 -8.71
C VAL A 637 -0.38 -9.73 -8.24
N ARG A 638 0.59 -9.55 -7.32
CA ARG A 638 1.06 -8.24 -6.87
C ARG A 638 1.62 -7.40 -8.02
N GLY A 639 2.40 -8.00 -8.92
CA GLY A 639 2.91 -7.34 -10.11
C GLY A 639 1.82 -6.89 -11.08
N GLU A 640 0.83 -7.74 -11.36
CA GLU A 640 -0.33 -7.39 -12.20
C GLU A 640 -1.20 -6.29 -11.56
N ASP A 641 -1.42 -6.34 -10.25
CA ASP A 641 -2.16 -5.34 -9.49
C ASP A 641 -1.49 -3.97 -9.57
N LEU A 642 -0.17 -3.94 -9.37
CA LEU A 642 0.63 -2.72 -9.45
C LEU A 642 0.63 -2.16 -10.87
N GLU A 643 0.75 -3.01 -11.90
CA GLU A 643 0.65 -2.57 -13.29
C GLU A 643 -0.68 -1.85 -13.55
N VAL A 644 -1.82 -2.43 -13.13
CA VAL A 644 -3.14 -1.80 -13.30
C VAL A 644 -3.14 -0.41 -12.67
N MET A 645 -2.72 -0.28 -11.41
CA MET A 645 -2.73 1.01 -10.72
C MET A 645 -1.80 2.06 -11.36
N LEU A 646 -0.59 1.65 -11.76
CA LEU A 646 0.36 2.54 -12.44
C LEU A 646 -0.20 3.06 -13.77
N TRP A 647 -0.83 2.20 -14.58
CA TRP A 647 -1.39 2.62 -15.86
C TRP A 647 -2.68 3.43 -15.74
N GLU A 648 -3.56 3.14 -14.78
CA GLU A 648 -4.75 3.99 -14.52
C GLU A 648 -4.32 5.40 -14.12
N ALA A 649 -3.41 5.51 -13.16
CA ALA A 649 -2.84 6.78 -12.71
C ALA A 649 -2.10 7.52 -13.84
N PHE A 650 -1.25 6.83 -14.60
CA PHE A 650 -0.49 7.47 -15.69
C PHE A 650 -1.38 7.86 -16.88
N ALA A 651 -2.46 7.14 -17.18
CA ALA A 651 -3.38 7.49 -18.26
C ALA A 651 -4.29 8.68 -17.92
N HIS A 652 -4.65 8.88 -16.65
CA HIS A 652 -5.63 9.90 -16.26
C HIS A 652 -5.04 11.33 -16.33
N PRO A 653 -5.65 12.26 -17.07
CA PRO A 653 -5.06 13.58 -17.32
C PRO A 653 -4.96 14.49 -16.09
N ALA A 654 -5.78 14.27 -15.06
CA ALA A 654 -5.74 15.07 -13.83
C ALA A 654 -4.72 14.54 -12.81
N VAL A 655 -4.20 13.32 -12.99
CA VAL A 655 -3.14 12.78 -12.13
C VAL A 655 -1.80 13.37 -12.56
N GLU A 656 -1.03 13.90 -11.62
CA GLU A 656 0.28 14.53 -11.90
C GLU A 656 1.44 13.88 -11.14
N GLY A 657 1.19 12.79 -10.41
CA GLY A 657 2.26 11.99 -9.82
C GLY A 657 1.79 10.75 -9.06
N ILE A 658 2.72 9.82 -8.86
CA ILE A 658 2.54 8.57 -8.12
C ILE A 658 3.66 8.43 -7.09
N MET A 659 3.30 8.13 -5.86
CA MET A 659 4.20 7.82 -4.75
C MET A 659 3.88 6.42 -4.24
N LEU A 660 4.83 5.49 -4.29
CA LEU A 660 4.66 4.17 -3.70
C LEU A 660 4.86 4.23 -2.17
N TRP A 661 4.13 3.46 -1.38
CA TRP A 661 4.31 3.43 0.08
C TRP A 661 5.41 2.48 0.56
N GLY A 662 6.60 2.68 -0.01
CA GLY A 662 7.78 1.85 0.18
C GLY A 662 7.93 0.83 -0.94
N PHE A 663 8.97 0.00 -0.85
CA PHE A 663 9.27 -1.01 -1.87
C PHE A 663 10.12 -2.21 -1.39
N TRP A 664 10.61 -2.20 -0.14
CA TRP A 664 11.57 -3.17 0.39
C TRP A 664 10.95 -3.97 1.55
N GLU A 665 11.08 -5.31 1.55
CA GLU A 665 10.55 -6.17 2.63
C GLU A 665 11.08 -5.71 4.00
N LEU A 666 10.25 -5.69 5.03
CA LEU A 666 10.58 -5.19 6.38
C LEU A 666 10.77 -3.67 6.51
N SER A 667 10.69 -2.90 5.41
CA SER A 667 10.61 -1.42 5.39
C SER A 667 9.23 -0.90 4.93
N MET A 668 8.19 -1.75 4.95
CA MET A 668 6.82 -1.40 4.54
C MET A 668 5.81 -1.65 5.66
N SER A 669 4.73 -0.87 5.69
CA SER A 669 3.64 -1.01 6.67
C SER A 669 2.64 -2.11 6.36
N ARG A 670 2.50 -2.49 5.08
CA ARG A 670 1.67 -3.62 4.62
C ARG A 670 2.56 -4.83 4.32
N GLU A 671 2.16 -5.99 4.82
CA GLU A 671 2.79 -7.26 4.45
C GLU A 671 2.58 -7.56 2.96
N ASN A 672 3.50 -8.31 2.36
CA ASN A 672 3.41 -8.78 0.98
C ASN A 672 3.13 -7.66 -0.04
N ALA A 673 3.67 -6.45 0.18
CA ALA A 673 3.53 -5.29 -0.71
C ALA A 673 4.85 -4.91 -1.43
N ASN A 674 5.94 -5.62 -1.15
CA ASN A 674 7.30 -5.27 -1.55
C ASN A 674 7.63 -5.59 -3.02
N LEU A 675 8.56 -4.83 -3.57
CA LEU A 675 9.18 -5.01 -4.89
C LEU A 675 10.57 -5.65 -4.80
N VAL A 676 11.21 -5.50 -3.65
CA VAL A 676 12.53 -6.03 -3.31
C VAL A 676 12.40 -6.83 -2.01
N GLU A 677 12.97 -8.03 -1.96
CA GLU A 677 13.03 -8.88 -0.77
C GLU A 677 14.02 -8.31 0.26
N GLY A 678 13.95 -8.75 1.52
CA GLY A 678 14.69 -8.10 2.61
C GLY A 678 16.22 -8.14 2.46
N GLU A 679 16.74 -9.11 1.72
CA GLU A 679 18.16 -9.29 1.37
C GLU A 679 18.56 -8.63 0.02
N GLY A 680 17.66 -7.89 -0.65
CA GLY A 680 17.96 -7.05 -1.82
C GLY A 680 17.59 -7.61 -3.20
N GLU A 681 16.98 -8.79 -3.25
CA GLU A 681 16.57 -9.45 -4.50
C GLU A 681 15.29 -8.81 -5.07
N VAL A 682 15.29 -8.40 -6.34
CA VAL A 682 14.10 -7.87 -7.02
C VAL A 682 13.13 -9.01 -7.36
N ASN A 683 11.92 -8.96 -6.81
CA ASN A 683 10.89 -9.99 -6.97
C ASN A 683 10.03 -9.78 -8.25
N GLU A 684 9.06 -10.65 -8.51
CA GLU A 684 8.27 -10.57 -9.76
C GLU A 684 7.45 -9.26 -9.87
N ALA A 685 6.96 -8.71 -8.76
CA ALA A 685 6.30 -7.42 -8.74
C ALA A 685 7.27 -6.26 -9.03
N GLY A 686 8.49 -6.32 -8.47
CA GLY A 686 9.56 -5.36 -8.76
C GLY A 686 10.03 -5.42 -10.21
N LYS A 687 10.13 -6.61 -10.81
CA LYS A 687 10.40 -6.78 -12.25
C LYS A 687 9.30 -6.11 -13.08
N ARG A 688 8.02 -6.36 -12.79
CA ARG A 688 6.91 -5.73 -13.52
C ARG A 688 6.91 -4.20 -13.38
N PHE A 689 7.21 -3.66 -12.20
CA PHE A 689 7.40 -2.22 -11.99
C PHE A 689 8.51 -1.64 -12.89
N LEU A 690 9.67 -2.30 -12.95
CA LEU A 690 10.79 -1.87 -13.80
C LEU A 690 10.44 -1.96 -15.30
N GLU A 691 9.71 -2.99 -15.72
CA GLU A 691 9.20 -3.13 -17.10
C GLU A 691 8.22 -2.00 -17.46
N VAL A 692 7.22 -1.71 -16.62
CA VAL A 692 6.28 -0.59 -16.85
C VAL A 692 7.02 0.74 -16.98
N LYS A 693 8.06 0.97 -16.17
CA LYS A 693 8.92 2.14 -16.32
C LYS A 693 9.69 2.19 -17.63
N GLN A 694 10.10 1.06 -18.21
CA GLN A 694 10.69 1.03 -19.56
C GLN A 694 9.61 1.27 -20.64
N GLU A 695 8.39 0.74 -20.46
CA GLU A 695 7.25 1.02 -21.35
C GLU A 695 6.86 2.52 -21.38
N TRP A 696 7.22 3.29 -20.34
CA TRP A 696 7.02 4.74 -20.26
C TRP A 696 8.19 5.56 -20.84
N LEU A 697 9.19 4.93 -21.47
CA LEU A 697 10.23 5.64 -22.22
C LEU A 697 9.94 5.65 -23.71
N SER A 698 10.18 6.79 -24.34
CA SER A 698 10.00 6.97 -25.79
C SER A 698 11.28 6.72 -26.56
N HIS A 699 11.14 6.02 -27.67
CA HIS A 699 12.20 5.75 -28.63
C HIS A 699 11.69 6.01 -30.04
N ALA A 700 12.53 6.57 -30.91
CA ALA A 700 12.21 6.74 -32.31
C ALA A 700 13.47 6.47 -33.16
N TYR A 701 13.26 5.94 -34.36
CA TYR A 701 14.32 5.61 -35.30
C TYR A 701 13.82 5.90 -36.72
N GLY A 702 14.68 6.50 -37.55
CA GLY A 702 14.41 6.67 -38.96
C GLY A 702 15.49 7.47 -39.65
N ILE A 703 15.10 8.17 -40.72
CA ILE A 703 15.98 9.03 -41.51
C ILE A 703 15.45 10.47 -41.48
N ILE A 704 16.34 11.44 -41.67
CA ILE A 704 15.92 12.82 -41.97
C ILE A 704 15.19 12.81 -43.32
N ASN A 705 14.05 13.51 -43.42
CA ASN A 705 13.24 13.60 -44.64
C ASN A 705 13.72 14.71 -45.59
N ASP A 706 13.10 14.78 -46.78
CA ASP A 706 13.40 15.77 -47.82
C ASP A 706 13.19 17.24 -47.38
N GLU A 707 12.42 17.48 -46.31
CA GLU A 707 12.22 18.80 -45.71
C GLU A 707 13.29 19.15 -44.64
N SER A 708 14.33 18.31 -44.50
CA SER A 708 15.35 18.38 -43.46
C SER A 708 14.81 18.20 -42.03
N GLU A 709 13.78 17.37 -41.86
CA GLU A 709 13.11 17.11 -40.59
C GLU A 709 13.12 15.64 -40.16
N PHE A 710 13.04 15.40 -38.85
CA PHE A 710 12.66 14.12 -38.27
C PHE A 710 11.51 14.33 -37.28
N ILE A 711 10.37 13.71 -37.55
CA ILE A 711 9.13 13.89 -36.78
C ILE A 711 8.81 12.61 -36.01
N PHE A 712 8.55 12.73 -34.71
CA PHE A 712 8.10 11.63 -33.87
C PHE A 712 7.21 12.14 -32.73
N ARG A 713 6.52 11.22 -32.04
CA ARG A 713 5.69 11.54 -30.86
C ARG A 713 6.30 10.90 -29.62
N GLY A 714 6.52 11.67 -28.56
CA GLY A 714 7.28 11.25 -27.38
C GLY A 714 6.74 11.79 -26.07
N HIS A 715 7.03 11.07 -24.97
CA HIS A 715 6.73 11.47 -23.60
C HIS A 715 7.48 12.72 -23.17
N HIS A 716 6.96 13.43 -22.18
CA HIS A 716 7.65 14.57 -21.58
C HIS A 716 8.92 14.11 -20.83
N GLY A 717 9.98 14.91 -20.87
CA GLY A 717 11.28 14.63 -20.24
C GLY A 717 12.49 14.77 -21.15
N THR A 718 13.62 14.21 -20.75
CA THR A 718 14.94 14.41 -21.38
C THR A 718 15.27 13.32 -22.39
N TYR A 719 15.83 13.74 -23.53
CA TYR A 719 16.19 12.89 -24.65
C TYR A 719 17.65 13.05 -25.04
N ALA A 720 18.25 11.96 -25.50
CA ALA A 720 19.45 11.95 -26.32
C ALA A 720 19.08 11.61 -27.77
N VAL A 721 19.71 12.28 -28.72
CA VAL A 721 19.60 11.96 -30.16
C VAL A 721 20.99 11.72 -30.74
N GLU A 722 21.11 10.61 -31.45
CA GLU A 722 22.26 10.19 -32.22
C GLU A 722 21.95 10.36 -33.70
N ILE A 723 22.72 11.18 -34.39
CA ILE A 723 22.64 11.38 -35.84
C ILE A 723 23.85 10.70 -36.47
N CYS A 724 23.64 9.61 -37.21
CA CYS A 724 24.68 8.95 -37.98
C CYS A 724 24.73 9.57 -39.38
N THR A 725 25.86 10.20 -39.70
CA THR A 725 26.17 10.82 -40.99
C THR A 725 27.29 10.03 -41.68
N PRO A 726 27.56 10.23 -42.98
CA PRO A 726 28.73 9.64 -43.64
C PRO A 726 30.08 10.08 -43.04
N ALA A 727 30.14 11.27 -42.43
CA ALA A 727 31.34 11.80 -41.76
C ALA A 727 31.55 11.25 -40.33
N GLY A 728 30.48 10.81 -39.65
CA GLY A 728 30.55 10.34 -38.27
C GLY A 728 29.23 10.45 -37.50
N ILE A 729 29.30 10.29 -36.17
CA ILE A 729 28.15 10.31 -35.27
C ILE A 729 28.11 11.64 -34.51
N VAL A 730 26.99 12.35 -34.58
CA VAL A 730 26.70 13.53 -33.75
C VAL A 730 25.74 13.15 -32.62
N LEU A 731 26.06 13.59 -31.40
CA LEU A 731 25.21 13.43 -30.22
C LEU A 731 24.70 14.80 -29.76
N LYS A 732 23.40 14.90 -29.50
CA LYS A 732 22.77 16.08 -28.87
C LYS A 732 21.78 15.62 -27.79
N THR A 733 21.42 16.53 -26.90
CA THR A 733 20.36 16.32 -25.88
C THR A 733 19.34 17.45 -25.93
N PHE A 734 18.08 17.14 -25.63
CA PHE A 734 17.00 18.13 -25.52
C PHE A 734 15.95 17.69 -24.49
N VAL A 735 15.07 18.61 -24.11
CA VAL A 735 13.96 18.35 -23.18
C VAL A 735 12.64 18.59 -23.91
N VAL A 736 11.68 17.69 -23.70
CA VAL A 736 10.30 17.78 -24.19
C VAL A 736 9.41 18.19 -23.02
N GLU A 737 9.04 19.46 -23.00
CA GLU A 737 8.13 20.01 -21.99
C GLU A 737 6.65 19.74 -22.33
N LYS A 738 5.79 19.70 -21.29
CA LYS A 738 4.33 19.56 -21.44
C LYS A 738 3.76 20.69 -22.30
N GLY A 739 2.88 20.37 -23.24
CA GLY A 739 2.19 21.36 -24.08
C GLY A 739 1.42 20.74 -25.25
N GLU A 740 0.48 21.50 -25.80
CA GLU A 740 -0.53 20.98 -26.75
C GLU A 740 -0.08 21.05 -28.23
N SER A 741 0.63 22.12 -28.63
CA SER A 741 1.15 22.27 -30.00
C SER A 741 2.44 21.47 -30.21
N PRO A 742 2.80 21.03 -31.43
CA PRO A 742 4.08 20.37 -31.69
C PRO A 742 5.29 21.16 -31.18
N LEU A 743 6.28 20.46 -30.62
CA LEU A 743 7.54 21.05 -30.18
C LEU A 743 8.55 21.03 -31.34
N VAL A 744 8.96 22.20 -31.82
CA VAL A 744 9.95 22.33 -32.90
C VAL A 744 11.31 22.67 -32.30
N LEU A 745 12.34 21.89 -32.65
CA LEU A 745 13.71 22.03 -32.17
C LEU A 745 14.69 22.07 -33.34
N SER A 746 15.62 23.02 -33.33
CA SER A 746 16.68 23.12 -34.36
C SER A 746 17.94 22.39 -33.90
N ILE A 747 18.49 21.54 -34.77
CA ILE A 747 19.74 20.81 -34.56
C ILE A 747 20.72 21.19 -35.66
N ASP A 748 21.78 21.91 -35.28
CA ASP A 748 22.88 22.23 -36.19
C ASP A 748 23.94 21.13 -36.20
N LEU A 749 24.26 20.66 -37.41
CA LEU A 749 25.24 19.63 -37.74
C LEU A 749 26.54 20.21 -38.33
N SER A 750 26.62 21.54 -38.54
CA SER A 750 27.77 22.22 -39.14
C SER A 750 29.09 22.15 -38.34
N SER A 751 29.06 21.54 -37.15
CA SER A 751 30.20 21.41 -36.22
C SER A 751 30.89 20.05 -36.27
N LEU A 752 30.86 19.37 -37.44
CA LEU A 752 31.52 18.08 -37.72
C LEU A 752 32.93 18.30 -38.30
#